data_AF-A0A7S4CVU1-F1
#
_entry.id   AF-A0A7S4CVU1-F1
#
_cell.length_a   1.000
_cell.length_b   1.000
_cell.length_c   1.000
_cell.angle_alpha   90.00
_cell.angle_beta   90.00
_cell.angle_gamma   90.00
#
_symmetry.space_group_name_H-M   'P 1'
#
loop_
_entity.id
_entity.type
_entity.pdbx_description
1 polymer ?
#
loop_
_entity_poly.entity_id
_entity_poly.type
_entity_poly.pdbx_seq_one_letter_code
_entity_poly.pdbx_strand_id
1 'polypeptide(L)'
;QVHFHWGRTSRDDEGSEHYLKGKAYPLEAHFVHYNSAHGDSVGEVAGAGHDDALLVVGVFFELGYDWKEPTALTAIAKDIASAAKEPLPLSGTVQLSTIFDGTGHYYTYAGSLTTPGCNELVTWVVMETPKVVSQATLDKFKAASARPQAAAHGSVLIADYGNFRPLQPRGSRKVYSSSATSAALTACTTVTEPVFDCASTGAHESAAYRAHSPDHWSYDRCSTDGPSGWSGTCSGSQGSPIDVCGAETYPGGLPSFVVANWNVFRSLHILNNGHTVQVNVASNRPSTRIGNLHNVVGRGSNSSTQEWVLEQIHFHWGRTGKSDEGSEHYMLGRRYPLEAHFVHYNAFRGSSVAEAAGTGQPDALLVVGVLFEVGVSGEPQALTSIADGVAQAAQEASLLADTVRLSTIFDGTGYYYSYPGSLTTPGCNEIVTWVVMQRTRIVSQSTLDKFKAASANPPLVKNFGNGKIADWGNFRPLQPKGSRRVYTSSGSSAATIPCGTPAEPAFSCTVGSHGHDDHHKVHVSTWEYDRCSDKAPDYWTSGSCSGSEGSPINLCGAETHSSLTRFVTSNWNAQRNLEIFNNGHTVQATVLSNSPTTQLGSLHFLVGRGTDSSIQTWVMEQVHFHWGRTGRDDEGSEHYIQGQRYPLEAHFVHYNSKYGQSVAEAVASGQADALLVVGVLFELGTSPEPAALTTIANSVRAAAKTPAPMTGTVQLSTIFDGTGAYFAYAGSLTTPGCNEVVTWVVLESPLVVSQATLDKFKDADSSPPESAVSADPIEHLIADHGNFRPLQPKNGRVVYSSSYTTTACKTVTEPTFTCAAGSSHALGEPHSWTYDRCPSAGPKYWGGGCSGSQ
;
A
#
# COMPACT_ATOMS: atom_id res chain seq x y z
N GLN A 1 -31.77 28.22 -1.31
CA GLN A 1 -31.18 28.78 -2.56
C GLN A 1 -29.87 28.05 -2.83
N VAL A 2 -29.43 27.92 -4.08
CA VAL A 2 -28.09 27.38 -4.42
C VAL A 2 -27.37 28.40 -5.29
N HIS A 3 -26.15 28.78 -4.92
CA HIS A 3 -25.29 29.60 -5.77
C HIS A 3 -23.89 29.01 -5.88
N PHE A 4 -23.15 29.43 -6.90
CA PHE A 4 -21.85 28.90 -7.24
C PHE A 4 -20.83 30.04 -7.31
N HIS A 5 -19.62 29.76 -6.84
CA HIS A 5 -18.47 30.65 -6.89
C HIS A 5 -17.36 30.01 -7.71
N TRP A 6 -16.77 30.77 -8.62
CA TRP A 6 -15.72 30.33 -9.52
C TRP A 6 -14.70 31.44 -9.77
N GLY A 7 -13.51 31.01 -10.21
CA GLY A 7 -12.35 31.86 -10.41
C GLY A 7 -12.38 32.71 -11.67
N ARG A 8 -11.26 33.41 -11.90
CA ARG A 8 -11.00 34.16 -13.13
C ARG A 8 -10.94 33.20 -14.31
N THR A 9 -11.25 33.71 -15.50
CA THR A 9 -11.15 32.90 -16.73
C THR A 9 -9.73 32.36 -16.96
N SER A 10 -8.71 33.11 -16.56
CA SER A 10 -7.29 32.77 -16.75
C SER A 10 -6.70 31.76 -15.76
N ARG A 11 -7.45 31.32 -14.73
CA ARG A 11 -6.93 30.44 -13.66
C ARG A 11 -7.92 29.36 -13.25
N ASP A 12 -7.44 28.15 -13.03
CA ASP A 12 -8.25 27.00 -12.55
C ASP A 12 -7.93 26.61 -11.10
N ASP A 13 -7.07 27.37 -10.42
CA ASP A 13 -6.62 27.13 -9.04
C ASP A 13 -7.26 28.08 -8.02
N GLU A 14 -8.32 28.80 -8.42
CA GLU A 14 -9.06 29.75 -7.59
C GLU A 14 -10.55 29.73 -7.93
N GLY A 15 -11.40 30.16 -6.99
CA GLY A 15 -12.84 30.25 -7.21
C GLY A 15 -13.69 29.93 -5.99
N SER A 16 -13.17 29.12 -5.06
CA SER A 16 -13.81 28.87 -3.78
C SER A 16 -13.72 30.08 -2.85
N GLU A 17 -14.79 30.32 -2.11
CA GLU A 17 -14.89 31.30 -1.02
C GLU A 17 -14.09 30.84 0.21
N HIS A 18 -13.95 29.52 0.38
CA HIS A 18 -13.19 28.91 1.46
C HIS A 18 -11.86 28.31 0.98
N TYR A 19 -10.95 28.13 1.93
CA TYR A 19 -9.73 27.34 1.77
C TYR A 19 -9.82 26.11 2.66
N LEU A 20 -9.54 24.94 2.10
CA LEU A 20 -9.41 23.69 2.86
C LEU A 20 -7.94 23.30 2.93
N LYS A 21 -7.39 23.19 4.14
CA LYS A 21 -5.97 22.83 4.37
C LYS A 21 -4.98 23.73 3.60
N GLY A 22 -5.33 25.02 3.44
CA GLY A 22 -4.53 26.01 2.72
C GLY A 22 -4.68 25.98 1.19
N LYS A 23 -5.56 25.14 0.64
CA LYS A 23 -5.85 25.02 -0.79
C LYS A 23 -7.18 25.70 -1.15
N ALA A 24 -7.17 26.50 -2.23
CA ALA A 24 -8.37 26.97 -2.90
C ALA A 24 -8.78 25.99 -4.01
N TYR A 25 -10.05 26.05 -4.41
CA TYR A 25 -10.66 25.16 -5.39
C TYR A 25 -11.26 25.95 -6.55
N PRO A 26 -11.32 25.38 -7.77
CA PRO A 26 -11.83 26.07 -8.97
C PRO A 26 -13.30 26.51 -8.86
N LEU A 27 -14.09 25.77 -8.09
CA LEU A 27 -15.52 26.00 -7.94
C LEU A 27 -15.99 25.62 -6.53
N GLU A 28 -16.94 26.36 -5.99
CA GLU A 28 -17.64 26.03 -4.73
C GLU A 28 -19.14 26.29 -4.88
N ALA A 29 -19.97 25.35 -4.43
CA ALA A 29 -21.43 25.53 -4.35
C ALA A 29 -21.85 25.80 -2.92
N HIS A 30 -22.74 26.77 -2.70
CA HIS A 30 -23.36 27.01 -1.40
C HIS A 30 -24.85 26.70 -1.45
N PHE A 31 -25.30 25.88 -0.50
CA PHE A 31 -26.71 25.61 -0.24
C PHE A 31 -27.17 26.46 0.93
N VAL A 32 -27.93 27.52 0.61
CA VAL A 32 -28.40 28.52 1.58
C VAL A 32 -29.80 28.15 2.06
N HIS A 33 -29.93 27.93 3.36
CA HIS A 33 -31.17 27.64 4.06
C HIS A 33 -31.49 28.81 5.00
N TYR A 34 -32.77 29.18 5.10
CA TYR A 34 -33.24 30.11 6.11
C TYR A 34 -33.86 29.33 7.28
N ASN A 35 -33.67 29.84 8.48
CA ASN A 35 -34.34 29.32 9.66
C ASN A 35 -35.79 29.81 9.66
N SER A 36 -36.74 28.89 9.44
CA SER A 36 -38.17 29.21 9.35
C SER A 36 -38.78 29.73 10.65
N ALA A 37 -38.06 29.63 11.77
CA ALA A 37 -38.47 30.28 13.02
C ALA A 37 -38.40 31.82 12.95
N HIS A 38 -37.65 32.38 12.00
CA HIS A 38 -37.39 33.82 11.89
C HIS A 38 -38.00 34.47 10.64
N GLY A 39 -38.68 33.71 9.78
CA GLY A 39 -39.30 34.20 8.55
C GLY A 39 -39.39 33.14 7.45
N ASP A 40 -40.02 33.48 6.32
CA ASP A 40 -40.35 32.54 5.23
C ASP A 40 -39.41 32.68 4.01
N SER A 41 -38.38 33.52 4.12
CA SER A 41 -37.40 33.71 3.05
C SER A 41 -36.03 34.13 3.56
N VAL A 42 -34.98 33.85 2.76
CA VAL A 42 -33.59 34.30 3.03
C VAL A 42 -33.52 35.82 3.24
N GLY A 43 -34.28 36.60 2.46
CA GLY A 43 -34.25 38.07 2.54
C GLY A 43 -34.88 38.61 3.82
N GLU A 44 -35.97 37.99 4.28
CA GLU A 44 -36.66 38.36 5.51
C GLU A 44 -35.79 38.05 6.74
N VAL A 45 -35.30 36.81 6.86
CA VAL A 45 -34.49 36.40 8.01
C VAL A 45 -33.15 37.14 8.08
N ALA A 46 -32.56 37.48 6.92
CA ALA A 46 -31.32 38.24 6.87
C ALA A 46 -31.49 39.70 7.33
N GLY A 47 -32.71 40.25 7.25
CA GLY A 47 -33.05 41.57 7.76
C GLY A 47 -33.41 41.61 9.24
N ALA A 48 -33.76 40.46 9.84
CA ALA A 48 -34.17 40.35 11.24
C ALA A 48 -32.98 40.36 12.24
N GLY A 49 -31.77 40.07 11.77
CA GLY A 49 -30.54 40.20 12.58
C GLY A 49 -30.31 39.12 13.63
N HIS A 50 -30.90 37.93 13.46
CA HIS A 50 -30.61 36.76 14.29
C HIS A 50 -29.29 36.09 13.87
N ASP A 51 -28.47 35.66 14.82
CA ASP A 51 -27.15 35.06 14.58
C ASP A 51 -27.19 33.65 13.96
N ASP A 52 -28.35 32.98 14.03
CA ASP A 52 -28.66 31.69 13.42
C ASP A 52 -29.68 31.79 12.26
N ALA A 53 -29.88 32.99 11.71
CA ALA A 53 -30.87 33.23 10.67
C ALA A 53 -30.66 32.35 9.42
N LEU A 54 -29.40 32.06 9.07
CA LEU A 54 -29.05 31.27 7.90
C LEU A 54 -28.13 30.08 8.24
N LEU A 55 -28.38 28.95 7.58
CA LEU A 55 -27.47 27.81 7.51
C LEU A 55 -26.96 27.67 6.07
N VAL A 56 -25.64 27.72 5.88
CA VAL A 56 -25.03 27.61 4.55
C VAL A 56 -24.10 26.39 4.49
N VAL A 57 -24.40 25.46 3.58
CA VAL A 57 -23.55 24.30 3.30
C VAL A 57 -22.64 24.60 2.10
N GLY A 58 -21.33 24.64 2.30
CA GLY A 58 -20.32 24.84 1.26
C GLY A 58 -19.72 23.53 0.76
N VAL A 59 -19.74 23.30 -0.55
CA VAL A 59 -19.20 22.11 -1.22
C VAL A 59 -18.15 22.52 -2.24
N PHE A 60 -16.91 22.11 -2.02
CA PHE A 60 -15.81 22.34 -2.96
C PHE A 60 -15.93 21.44 -4.19
N PHE A 61 -15.42 21.92 -5.33
CA PHE A 61 -15.21 21.13 -6.51
C PHE A 61 -13.76 21.21 -6.96
N GLU A 62 -13.14 20.07 -7.24
CA GLU A 62 -11.81 19.99 -7.85
C GLU A 62 -11.90 19.57 -9.32
N LEU A 63 -10.95 20.04 -10.12
CA LEU A 63 -10.85 19.63 -11.52
C LEU A 63 -10.66 18.12 -11.62
N GLY A 64 -11.47 17.49 -12.47
CA GLY A 64 -11.37 16.07 -12.80
C GLY A 64 -12.22 15.74 -14.03
N TYR A 65 -12.69 14.51 -14.15
CA TYR A 65 -13.50 14.08 -15.30
C TYR A 65 -14.99 14.36 -15.12
N ASP A 66 -15.64 14.57 -16.26
CA ASP A 66 -17.09 14.67 -16.39
C ASP A 66 -17.84 13.46 -15.82
N TRP A 67 -17.29 12.24 -15.88
CA TRP A 67 -17.98 11.06 -15.35
C TRP A 67 -17.93 10.91 -13.83
N LYS A 68 -17.03 11.63 -13.13
CA LYS A 68 -17.09 11.79 -11.66
C LYS A 68 -17.90 13.04 -11.26
N GLU A 69 -18.34 13.83 -12.23
CA GLU A 69 -19.08 15.06 -12.00
C GLU A 69 -20.50 14.74 -11.51
N PRO A 70 -20.99 15.44 -10.47
CA PRO A 70 -22.38 15.33 -10.06
C PRO A 70 -23.34 15.63 -11.22
N THR A 71 -24.31 14.75 -11.48
CA THR A 71 -25.28 14.95 -12.57
C THR A 71 -26.05 16.26 -12.43
N ALA A 72 -26.32 16.71 -11.19
CA ALA A 72 -26.88 18.03 -10.93
C ALA A 72 -25.99 19.17 -11.42
N LEU A 73 -24.67 19.05 -11.27
CA LEU A 73 -23.74 20.08 -11.74
C LEU A 73 -23.75 20.16 -13.27
N THR A 74 -23.71 19.01 -13.94
CA THR A 74 -23.80 18.95 -15.41
C THR A 74 -25.11 19.53 -15.93
N ALA A 75 -26.24 19.22 -15.27
CA ALA A 75 -27.55 19.73 -15.63
C ALA A 75 -27.63 21.26 -15.46
N ILE A 76 -27.11 21.80 -14.36
CA ILE A 76 -27.04 23.25 -14.12
C ILE A 76 -26.13 23.93 -15.16
N ALA A 77 -24.96 23.33 -15.43
CA ALA A 77 -23.99 23.90 -16.35
C ALA A 77 -24.48 23.96 -17.80
N LYS A 78 -25.42 23.09 -18.20
CA LYS A 78 -26.04 23.13 -19.53
C LYS A 78 -26.76 24.46 -19.78
N ASP A 79 -27.45 24.97 -18.77
CA ASP A 79 -28.30 26.16 -18.90
C ASP A 79 -27.60 27.43 -18.39
N ILE A 80 -26.51 27.30 -17.61
CA ILE A 80 -25.79 28.44 -17.02
C ILE A 80 -25.22 29.37 -18.09
N ALA A 81 -24.73 28.82 -19.21
CA ALA A 81 -24.20 29.61 -20.32
C ALA A 81 -25.30 30.43 -21.02
N SER A 82 -26.57 30.07 -20.84
CA SER A 82 -27.75 30.75 -21.41
C SER A 82 -28.37 31.76 -20.45
N ALA A 83 -28.08 31.68 -19.15
CA ALA A 83 -28.66 32.53 -18.11
C ALA A 83 -28.41 34.03 -18.38
N ALA A 84 -29.47 34.84 -18.24
CA ALA A 84 -29.44 36.30 -18.41
C ALA A 84 -29.88 36.99 -17.10
N LYS A 85 -30.16 38.31 -17.14
CA LYS A 85 -30.70 39.02 -15.95
C LYS A 85 -32.06 38.49 -15.48
N GLU A 86 -32.79 37.79 -16.35
CA GLU A 86 -34.09 37.19 -16.04
C GLU A 86 -33.96 35.72 -15.61
N PRO A 87 -34.80 35.24 -14.67
CA PRO A 87 -34.83 33.84 -14.27
C PRO A 87 -35.08 32.90 -15.46
N LEU A 88 -34.21 31.92 -15.65
CA LEU A 88 -34.35 30.88 -16.67
C LEU A 88 -34.74 29.55 -16.00
N PRO A 89 -35.85 28.90 -16.38
CA PRO A 89 -36.15 27.55 -15.92
C PRO A 89 -35.08 26.58 -16.45
N LEU A 90 -34.61 25.68 -15.60
CA LEU A 90 -33.67 24.64 -16.02
C LEU A 90 -34.37 23.66 -16.97
N SER A 91 -33.63 23.20 -17.98
CA SER A 91 -34.12 22.34 -19.06
C SER A 91 -34.45 20.90 -18.63
N GLY A 92 -34.30 20.58 -17.35
CA GLY A 92 -34.60 19.27 -16.78
C GLY A 92 -34.62 19.27 -15.26
N THR A 93 -34.96 18.12 -14.68
CA THR A 93 -34.96 17.89 -13.24
C THR A 93 -33.54 17.80 -12.70
N VAL A 94 -33.23 18.56 -11.65
CA VAL A 94 -31.92 18.56 -10.99
C VAL A 94 -32.00 17.83 -9.66
N GLN A 95 -31.22 16.75 -9.51
CA GLN A 95 -31.10 16.00 -8.26
C GLN A 95 -29.95 16.54 -7.41
N LEU A 96 -30.22 17.56 -6.59
CA LEU A 96 -29.20 18.21 -5.77
C LEU A 96 -28.44 17.26 -4.82
N SER A 97 -29.02 16.11 -4.47
CA SER A 97 -28.37 15.05 -3.69
C SER A 97 -27.06 14.54 -4.31
N THR A 98 -26.89 14.65 -5.64
CA THR A 98 -25.63 14.24 -6.27
C THR A 98 -24.47 15.18 -5.96
N ILE A 99 -24.76 16.44 -5.59
CA ILE A 99 -23.76 17.40 -5.10
C ILE A 99 -23.63 17.28 -3.58
N PHE A 100 -24.75 17.25 -2.86
CA PHE A 100 -24.79 17.13 -1.40
C PHE A 100 -25.98 16.28 -0.95
N ASP A 101 -25.69 15.11 -0.39
CA ASP A 101 -26.69 14.12 0.07
C ASP A 101 -27.02 14.23 1.56
N GLY A 102 -26.45 15.21 2.27
CA GLY A 102 -26.63 15.36 3.71
C GLY A 102 -25.61 14.60 4.57
N THR A 103 -24.64 13.92 3.95
CA THR A 103 -23.65 13.08 4.64
C THR A 103 -22.22 13.59 4.47
N GLY A 104 -21.30 13.08 5.29
CA GLY A 104 -19.87 13.38 5.20
C GLY A 104 -19.32 14.24 6.35
N HIS A 105 -17.99 14.29 6.42
CA HIS A 105 -17.30 15.12 7.40
C HIS A 105 -17.33 16.59 6.97
N TYR A 106 -17.49 17.48 7.96
CA TYR A 106 -17.61 18.91 7.72
C TYR A 106 -17.00 19.72 8.86
N TYR A 107 -16.65 20.95 8.53
CA TYR A 107 -16.27 21.98 9.48
C TYR A 107 -17.43 22.94 9.66
N THR A 108 -17.67 23.41 10.89
CA THR A 108 -18.73 24.39 11.16
C THR A 108 -18.24 25.55 12.00
N TYR A 109 -18.74 26.74 11.69
CA TYR A 109 -18.38 27.97 12.39
C TYR A 109 -19.45 29.05 12.18
N ALA A 110 -19.53 30.02 13.11
CA ALA A 110 -20.36 31.20 12.93
C ALA A 110 -19.63 32.23 12.04
N GLY A 111 -20.31 32.75 11.04
CA GLY A 111 -19.75 33.65 10.04
C GLY A 111 -20.79 34.58 9.43
N SER A 112 -20.43 35.17 8.29
CA SER A 112 -21.27 36.13 7.58
C SER A 112 -21.62 35.69 6.16
N LEU A 113 -22.54 36.42 5.54
CA LEU A 113 -22.76 36.36 4.10
C LEU A 113 -21.48 36.74 3.33
N THR A 114 -21.19 35.97 2.28
CA THR A 114 -20.10 36.27 1.31
C THR A 114 -20.51 37.35 0.29
N THR A 115 -21.78 37.73 0.26
CA THR A 115 -22.37 38.77 -0.59
C THR A 115 -22.51 40.12 0.13
N PRO A 116 -22.74 41.23 -0.62
CA PRO A 116 -22.93 42.56 -0.03
C PRO A 116 -23.99 42.58 1.08
N GLY A 117 -23.70 43.31 2.15
CA GLY A 117 -24.42 43.27 3.42
C GLY A 117 -23.56 42.63 4.53
N CYS A 118 -22.81 41.57 4.21
CA CYS A 118 -21.80 40.95 5.09
C CYS A 118 -22.31 40.64 6.52
N ASN A 119 -23.62 40.46 6.71
CA ASN A 119 -24.23 40.29 8.02
C ASN A 119 -23.72 38.99 8.68
N GLU A 120 -23.30 39.07 9.94
CA GLU A 120 -22.77 37.95 10.75
C GLU A 120 -23.91 37.09 11.33
N LEU A 121 -24.68 36.46 10.44
CA LEU A 121 -25.90 35.71 10.74
C LEU A 121 -25.93 34.30 10.15
N VAL A 122 -24.75 33.80 9.77
CA VAL A 122 -24.60 32.53 9.04
C VAL A 122 -23.93 31.49 9.92
N THR A 123 -24.60 30.37 10.12
CA THR A 123 -23.95 29.12 10.52
C THR A 123 -23.40 28.43 9.27
N TRP A 124 -22.08 28.37 9.14
CA TRP A 124 -21.41 27.69 8.04
C TRP A 124 -21.25 26.20 8.32
N VAL A 125 -21.46 25.36 7.32
CA VAL A 125 -21.13 23.93 7.27
C VAL A 125 -20.33 23.70 6.00
N VAL A 126 -19.02 23.53 6.11
CA VAL A 126 -18.12 23.39 4.96
C VAL A 126 -17.68 21.93 4.86
N MET A 127 -18.06 21.26 3.78
CA MET A 127 -17.77 19.84 3.56
C MET A 127 -16.26 19.62 3.39
N GLU A 128 -15.72 18.58 4.04
CA GLU A 128 -14.29 18.25 3.96
C GLU A 128 -13.91 17.58 2.63
N THR A 129 -14.82 16.84 2.00
CA THR A 129 -14.53 16.10 0.76
C THR A 129 -14.99 16.90 -0.47
N PRO A 130 -14.09 17.35 -1.34
CA PRO A 130 -14.46 17.98 -2.61
C PRO A 130 -15.18 17.02 -3.55
N LYS A 131 -16.06 17.55 -4.41
CA LYS A 131 -16.67 16.87 -5.56
C LYS A 131 -15.85 17.16 -6.82
N VAL A 132 -16.14 16.47 -7.92
CA VAL A 132 -15.42 16.68 -9.19
C VAL A 132 -16.17 17.66 -10.09
N VAL A 133 -15.44 18.53 -10.79
CA VAL A 133 -15.92 19.33 -11.92
C VAL A 133 -15.01 19.12 -13.13
N SER A 134 -15.60 18.90 -14.30
CA SER A 134 -14.85 18.82 -15.56
C SER A 134 -14.43 20.19 -16.07
N GLN A 135 -13.34 20.26 -16.84
CA GLN A 135 -12.93 21.52 -17.47
C GLN A 135 -14.05 22.10 -18.34
N ALA A 136 -14.73 21.26 -19.13
CA ALA A 136 -15.83 21.69 -19.98
C ALA A 136 -17.02 22.28 -19.20
N THR A 137 -17.30 21.75 -18.00
CA THR A 137 -18.31 22.32 -17.12
C THR A 137 -17.82 23.61 -16.47
N LEU A 138 -16.59 23.64 -15.95
CA LEU A 138 -15.99 24.84 -15.36
C LEU A 138 -15.93 26.01 -16.37
N ASP A 139 -15.60 25.71 -17.61
CA ASP A 139 -15.55 26.69 -18.71
C ASP A 139 -16.94 27.30 -18.98
N LYS A 140 -18.04 26.56 -18.78
CA LYS A 140 -19.40 27.11 -18.91
C LYS A 140 -19.71 28.10 -17.80
N PHE A 141 -19.29 27.82 -16.56
CA PHE A 141 -19.39 28.78 -15.44
C PHE A 141 -18.57 30.05 -15.72
N LYS A 142 -17.32 29.88 -16.17
CA LYS A 142 -16.45 30.98 -16.56
C LYS A 142 -17.00 31.79 -17.73
N ALA A 143 -17.56 31.13 -18.75
CA ALA A 143 -18.15 31.79 -19.92
C ALA A 143 -19.39 32.61 -19.57
N ALA A 144 -20.18 32.21 -18.55
CA ALA A 144 -21.29 33.01 -18.05
C ALA A 144 -20.84 34.40 -17.53
N SER A 145 -19.55 34.56 -17.24
CA SER A 145 -18.94 35.78 -16.69
C SER A 145 -18.54 36.83 -17.73
N ALA A 146 -18.61 36.50 -19.03
CA ALA A 146 -18.12 37.35 -20.12
C ALA A 146 -19.19 38.27 -20.74
N ARG A 147 -20.41 38.32 -20.19
CA ARG A 147 -21.52 39.12 -20.74
C ARG A 147 -21.42 40.58 -20.26
N PRO A 148 -21.36 41.58 -21.16
CA PRO A 148 -21.27 42.99 -20.76
C PRO A 148 -22.52 43.39 -19.97
N GLN A 149 -22.34 43.76 -18.71
CA GLN A 149 -23.40 44.44 -17.97
C GLN A 149 -23.60 45.82 -18.58
N ALA A 150 -24.78 46.07 -19.14
CA ALA A 150 -25.15 47.39 -19.63
C ALA A 150 -25.03 48.43 -18.49
N ALA A 151 -24.09 49.36 -18.70
CA ALA A 151 -23.99 50.73 -18.20
C ALA A 151 -24.50 51.05 -16.79
N ALA A 152 -23.58 51.18 -15.83
CA ALA A 152 -23.34 52.41 -15.06
C ALA A 152 -22.08 52.22 -14.19
N HIS A 153 -21.06 53.07 -14.40
CA HIS A 153 -19.79 53.12 -13.65
C HIS A 153 -18.85 51.91 -13.74
N GLY A 154 -17.94 51.92 -14.72
CA GLY A 154 -16.63 51.23 -14.64
C GLY A 154 -16.68 49.72 -14.34
N SER A 155 -17.71 49.02 -14.81
CA SER A 155 -18.01 47.64 -14.45
C SER A 155 -16.85 46.68 -14.77
N VAL A 156 -16.19 46.24 -13.70
CA VAL A 156 -15.23 45.15 -13.68
C VAL A 156 -15.93 43.85 -14.11
N LEU A 157 -15.38 43.12 -15.09
CA LEU A 157 -15.96 41.86 -15.54
C LEU A 157 -15.72 40.77 -14.51
N ILE A 158 -16.75 39.97 -14.19
CA ILE A 158 -16.59 38.73 -13.41
C ILE A 158 -15.53 37.83 -14.07
N ALA A 159 -15.39 37.88 -15.39
CA ALA A 159 -14.38 37.12 -16.14
C ALA A 159 -12.93 37.42 -15.71
N ASP A 160 -12.66 38.64 -15.25
CA ASP A 160 -11.30 39.12 -14.93
C ASP A 160 -10.95 38.89 -13.45
N TYR A 161 -11.94 38.73 -12.57
CA TYR A 161 -11.73 38.67 -11.11
C TYR A 161 -12.37 37.46 -10.41
N GLY A 162 -13.25 36.72 -11.09
CA GLY A 162 -14.11 35.71 -10.49
C GLY A 162 -15.29 36.33 -9.75
N ASN A 163 -16.17 35.49 -9.18
CA ASN A 163 -17.30 35.92 -8.35
C ASN A 163 -17.17 35.44 -6.89
N PHE A 164 -15.94 35.40 -6.37
CA PHE A 164 -15.65 34.99 -5.00
C PHE A 164 -15.07 36.14 -4.17
N ARG A 165 -15.33 36.15 -2.86
CA ARG A 165 -14.76 37.11 -1.91
C ARG A 165 -13.34 36.68 -1.49
N PRO A 166 -12.38 37.62 -1.36
CA PRO A 166 -11.08 37.30 -0.79
C PRO A 166 -11.17 36.75 0.63
N LEU A 167 -10.23 35.85 0.98
CA LEU A 167 -10.17 35.23 2.30
C LEU A 167 -10.11 36.29 3.42
N GLN A 168 -11.01 36.17 4.39
CA GLN A 168 -11.09 37.09 5.53
C GLN A 168 -10.27 36.57 6.73
N PRO A 169 -9.65 37.45 7.55
CA PRO A 169 -8.92 37.03 8.74
C PRO A 169 -9.79 36.22 9.70
N ARG A 170 -9.28 35.09 10.21
CA ARG A 170 -10.01 34.23 11.14
C ARG A 170 -10.39 34.94 12.44
N GLY A 171 -9.54 35.82 12.95
CA GLY A 171 -9.73 36.47 14.25
C GLY A 171 -9.83 35.44 15.38
N SER A 172 -10.73 35.66 16.34
CA SER A 172 -10.98 34.78 17.50
C SER A 172 -11.98 33.64 17.24
N ARG A 173 -12.47 33.49 16.00
CA ARG A 173 -13.53 32.53 15.66
C ARG A 173 -13.06 31.08 15.82
N LYS A 174 -13.87 30.29 16.52
CA LYS A 174 -13.71 28.84 16.65
C LYS A 174 -14.32 28.15 15.45
N VAL A 175 -13.63 27.11 14.98
CA VAL A 175 -14.10 26.21 13.92
C VAL A 175 -14.18 24.83 14.55
N TYR A 176 -15.33 24.19 14.40
CA TYR A 176 -15.64 22.87 14.95
C TYR A 176 -15.64 21.85 13.81
N SER A 177 -15.31 20.60 14.11
CA SER A 177 -15.36 19.49 13.16
C SER A 177 -16.51 18.56 13.52
N SER A 178 -17.20 18.00 12.52
CA SER A 178 -18.29 17.05 12.73
C SER A 178 -17.83 15.65 13.16
N SER A 179 -16.53 15.38 13.09
CA SER A 179 -15.92 14.19 13.67
C SER A 179 -15.90 14.29 15.20
N ALA A 180 -17.02 13.95 15.84
CA ALA A 180 -17.07 13.65 17.26
C ALA A 180 -16.37 12.30 17.50
N THR A 181 -15.14 12.31 18.01
CA THR A 181 -14.47 11.07 18.42
C THR A 181 -15.08 10.56 19.72
N SER A 182 -16.21 9.87 19.61
CA SER A 182 -16.77 9.01 20.65
C SER A 182 -16.84 7.57 20.10
N ALA A 183 -15.68 6.92 20.04
CA ALA A 183 -15.58 5.47 19.83
C ALA A 183 -15.32 4.81 21.19
N ALA A 184 -16.17 3.84 21.55
CA ALA A 184 -16.02 3.05 22.77
C ALA A 184 -14.71 2.23 22.74
N LEU A 185 -14.07 2.16 23.90
CA LEU A 185 -12.78 1.51 24.18
C LEU A 185 -12.84 -0.02 24.02
N THR A 186 -11.92 -0.59 23.25
CA THR A 186 -11.50 -2.00 23.41
C THR A 186 -9.99 -2.01 23.65
N ALA A 187 -9.54 -2.69 24.71
CA ALA A 187 -8.17 -2.65 25.23
C ALA A 187 -7.15 -3.38 24.31
N CYS A 188 -5.93 -2.84 24.23
CA CYS A 188 -4.78 -3.50 23.58
C CYS A 188 -4.50 -4.86 24.25
N THR A 189 -4.51 -5.94 23.47
CA THR A 189 -3.87 -7.20 23.85
C THR A 189 -2.37 -7.08 23.64
N THR A 190 -1.58 -7.35 24.67
CA THR A 190 -0.12 -7.42 24.58
C THR A 190 0.31 -8.42 23.51
N VAL A 191 1.01 -7.95 22.47
CA VAL A 191 1.65 -8.81 21.47
C VAL A 191 2.87 -9.47 22.12
N THR A 192 2.82 -10.78 22.33
CA THR A 192 4.01 -11.59 22.62
C THR A 192 4.58 -12.10 21.32
N GLU A 193 5.85 -11.77 21.04
CA GLU A 193 6.58 -12.33 19.91
C GLU A 193 6.70 -13.86 20.05
N PRO A 194 6.55 -14.63 18.96
CA PRO A 194 6.76 -16.08 18.99
C PRO A 194 8.19 -16.42 19.44
N VAL A 195 8.30 -17.41 20.32
CA VAL A 195 9.58 -17.91 20.82
C VAL A 195 10.28 -18.67 19.70
N PHE A 196 11.49 -18.25 19.33
CA PHE A 196 12.28 -18.97 18.33
C PHE A 196 12.74 -20.33 18.90
N ASP A 197 12.27 -21.42 18.29
CA ASP A 197 12.68 -22.78 18.67
C ASP A 197 14.09 -23.10 18.12
N CYS A 198 15.08 -22.94 19.01
CA CYS A 198 16.48 -23.19 18.73
C CYS A 198 16.83 -24.69 18.61
N ALA A 199 15.88 -25.60 18.91
CA ALA A 199 16.11 -27.05 18.89
C ALA A 199 16.10 -27.65 17.48
N SER A 200 15.39 -27.02 16.53
CA SER A 200 15.22 -27.52 15.15
C SER A 200 16.39 -27.20 14.22
N THR A 201 17.21 -26.19 14.54
CA THR A 201 18.33 -25.72 13.70
C THR A 201 19.69 -26.33 14.07
N GLY A 202 19.74 -27.17 15.11
CA GLY A 202 20.99 -27.59 15.75
C GLY A 202 21.62 -26.41 16.49
N ALA A 203 21.79 -26.54 17.80
CA ALA A 203 22.55 -25.55 18.55
C ALA A 203 23.96 -25.44 17.96
N HIS A 204 24.33 -24.28 17.41
CA HIS A 204 25.70 -23.99 17.01
C HIS A 204 26.54 -23.75 18.25
N GLU A 205 26.77 -24.78 19.07
CA GLU A 205 27.85 -24.75 20.05
C GLU A 205 29.18 -24.82 19.28
N SER A 206 29.73 -23.66 18.95
CA SER A 206 31.15 -23.60 18.62
C SER A 206 31.95 -23.49 19.93
N ALA A 207 32.20 -24.65 20.54
CA ALA A 207 33.16 -24.78 21.65
C ALA A 207 34.56 -24.24 21.31
N ALA A 208 34.84 -23.92 20.04
CA ALA A 208 36.08 -23.33 19.54
C ALA A 208 36.24 -21.82 19.81
N TYR A 209 35.19 -21.10 20.25
CA TYR A 209 35.20 -19.62 20.28
C TYR A 209 35.54 -18.95 21.61
N ARG A 210 35.75 -19.71 22.68
CA ARG A 210 36.06 -19.16 24.03
C ARG A 210 37.44 -18.49 24.17
N ALA A 211 38.17 -18.27 23.08
CA ALA A 211 39.55 -17.79 23.15
C ALA A 211 39.74 -16.28 22.91
N HIS A 212 38.73 -15.53 22.42
CA HIS A 212 38.92 -14.11 22.09
C HIS A 212 37.77 -13.19 22.54
N SER A 213 38.02 -12.52 23.66
CA SER A 213 37.32 -11.36 24.25
C SER A 213 35.96 -11.63 24.94
N PRO A 214 35.78 -11.22 26.21
CA PRO A 214 34.55 -11.43 27.00
C PRO A 214 33.35 -10.54 26.63
N ASP A 215 33.49 -9.62 25.67
CA ASP A 215 32.47 -8.62 25.29
C ASP A 215 31.78 -8.91 23.93
N HIS A 216 31.91 -10.13 23.40
CA HIS A 216 31.38 -10.49 22.09
C HIS A 216 29.86 -10.76 22.14
N TRP A 217 29.08 -10.16 21.23
CA TRP A 217 27.63 -10.35 21.12
C TRP A 217 27.15 -10.32 19.67
N SER A 218 25.97 -10.88 19.40
CA SER A 218 25.34 -10.98 18.08
C SER A 218 23.82 -10.85 18.15
N TYR A 219 23.15 -10.88 16.99
CA TYR A 219 21.68 -10.94 16.86
C TYR A 219 21.13 -12.34 16.59
N ASP A 220 22.00 -13.36 16.53
CA ASP A 220 21.60 -14.75 16.33
C ASP A 220 20.83 -15.26 17.55
N ARG A 221 19.51 -15.41 17.42
CA ARG A 221 18.62 -15.78 18.54
C ARG A 221 18.88 -17.19 19.07
N CYS A 222 19.58 -18.03 18.31
CA CYS A 222 19.93 -19.40 18.67
C CYS A 222 21.33 -19.52 19.30
N SER A 223 22.07 -18.42 19.44
CA SER A 223 23.41 -18.37 20.02
C SER A 223 23.41 -17.84 21.45
N THR A 224 24.37 -18.29 22.28
CA THR A 224 24.62 -17.73 23.62
C THR A 224 25.04 -16.25 23.58
N ASP A 225 25.57 -15.81 22.45
CA ASP A 225 25.97 -14.42 22.21
C ASP A 225 24.79 -13.58 21.68
N GLY A 226 23.64 -14.22 21.42
CA GLY A 226 22.42 -13.62 20.89
C GLY A 226 21.48 -13.00 21.91
N PRO A 227 20.40 -12.32 21.49
CA PRO A 227 19.47 -11.61 22.38
C PRO A 227 18.85 -12.47 23.50
N SER A 228 18.73 -13.78 23.26
CA SER A 228 18.24 -14.78 24.24
C SER A 228 19.29 -15.14 25.30
N GLY A 229 20.59 -15.02 24.97
CA GLY A 229 21.72 -15.29 25.85
C GLY A 229 22.33 -14.05 26.50
N TRP A 230 21.93 -12.84 26.10
CA TRP A 230 22.38 -11.59 26.73
C TRP A 230 22.03 -11.58 28.22
N SER A 231 23.06 -11.58 29.07
CA SER A 231 22.93 -11.69 30.53
C SER A 231 23.16 -10.34 31.25
N GLY A 232 23.03 -10.31 32.57
CA GLY A 232 23.24 -9.11 33.39
C GLY A 232 22.06 -8.14 33.38
N THR A 233 22.31 -6.87 33.05
CA THR A 233 21.29 -5.79 33.02
C THR A 233 20.22 -6.01 31.95
N CYS A 234 20.45 -6.92 30.99
CA CYS A 234 19.48 -7.28 29.96
C CYS A 234 18.24 -8.04 30.48
N SER A 235 18.27 -8.53 31.73
CA SER A 235 17.13 -9.12 32.44
C SER A 235 16.29 -8.12 33.24
N GLY A 236 16.49 -6.81 33.01
CA GLY A 236 15.76 -5.74 33.68
C GLY A 236 14.26 -5.69 33.34
N SER A 237 13.46 -5.12 34.25
CA SER A 237 12.00 -4.99 34.13
C SER A 237 11.52 -3.91 33.14
N GLN A 238 12.42 -3.03 32.70
CA GLN A 238 12.16 -1.92 31.78
C GLN A 238 12.95 -2.05 30.47
N GLY A 239 13.16 -3.29 30.01
CA GLY A 239 13.77 -3.57 28.72
C GLY A 239 13.03 -2.90 27.55
N SER A 240 13.78 -2.42 26.56
CA SER A 240 13.30 -1.98 25.25
C SER A 240 13.82 -2.92 24.15
N PRO A 241 13.15 -3.02 22.99
CA PRO A 241 11.95 -2.28 22.56
C PRO A 241 10.65 -2.85 23.15
N ILE A 242 9.55 -2.11 23.03
CA ILE A 242 8.19 -2.58 23.38
C ILE A 242 7.20 -2.32 22.24
N ASP A 243 6.02 -2.91 22.35
CA ASP A 243 4.83 -2.42 21.65
C ASP A 243 4.30 -1.17 22.36
N VAL A 244 4.23 -0.05 21.63
CA VAL A 244 3.73 1.24 22.16
C VAL A 244 2.19 1.31 22.23
N CYS A 245 1.48 0.22 21.91
CA CYS A 245 0.03 0.11 22.08
C CYS A 245 -0.42 0.46 23.50
N GLY A 246 -1.61 1.06 23.60
CA GLY A 246 -2.24 1.40 24.87
C GLY A 246 -1.55 2.58 25.53
N ALA A 247 -1.14 3.55 24.72
CA ALA A 247 -0.61 4.81 25.19
C ALA A 247 -1.72 5.69 25.77
N GLU A 248 -1.44 6.30 26.90
CA GLU A 248 -2.37 7.12 27.66
C GLU A 248 -2.12 8.61 27.38
N THR A 249 -3.16 9.43 27.43
CA THR A 249 -2.98 10.88 27.41
C THR A 249 -2.46 11.34 28.79
N TYR A 250 -1.42 12.18 28.80
CA TYR A 250 -0.97 12.81 30.04
C TYR A 250 -1.85 14.03 30.34
N PRO A 251 -2.41 14.20 31.56
CA PRO A 251 -3.36 15.28 31.87
C PRO A 251 -2.84 16.71 31.61
N GLY A 252 -1.53 16.94 31.65
CA GLY A 252 -0.89 18.22 31.32
C GLY A 252 -0.51 18.39 29.84
N GLY A 253 -0.80 17.40 28.99
CA GLY A 253 -0.21 17.26 27.67
C GLY A 253 1.27 16.89 27.74
N LEU A 254 1.81 16.32 26.66
CA LEU A 254 3.25 16.12 26.54
C LEU A 254 3.92 17.35 25.88
N PRO A 255 5.15 17.71 26.29
CA PRO A 255 5.83 18.90 25.79
C PRO A 255 6.27 18.76 24.32
N SER A 256 6.19 19.83 23.54
CA SER A 256 6.74 19.83 22.17
C SER A 256 8.27 19.87 22.17
N PHE A 257 8.89 19.39 21.09
CA PHE A 257 10.32 19.54 20.89
C PHE A 257 10.68 20.98 20.53
N VAL A 258 11.86 21.38 20.97
CA VAL A 258 12.60 22.52 20.43
C VAL A 258 13.95 21.98 19.98
N VAL A 259 14.16 21.96 18.68
CA VAL A 259 15.40 21.47 18.05
C VAL A 259 16.30 22.65 17.66
N ALA A 260 17.59 22.55 17.94
CA ALA A 260 18.59 23.56 17.61
C ALA A 260 19.80 22.94 16.91
N ASN A 261 20.35 23.64 15.91
CA ASN A 261 21.51 23.20 15.13
C ASN A 261 21.33 21.87 14.36
N TRP A 262 20.09 21.52 14.03
CA TRP A 262 19.74 20.37 13.19
C TRP A 262 19.96 20.61 11.68
N ASN A 263 20.44 21.80 11.30
CA ASN A 263 20.52 22.24 9.91
C ASN A 263 21.96 22.15 9.37
N VAL A 264 22.08 21.46 8.24
CA VAL A 264 23.25 21.36 7.35
C VAL A 264 24.54 20.86 8.03
N PHE A 265 24.79 19.56 7.89
CA PHE A 265 26.07 18.96 8.28
C PHE A 265 26.99 18.89 7.07
N ARG A 266 28.22 19.41 7.23
CA ARG A 266 29.27 19.39 6.19
C ARG A 266 30.07 18.09 6.18
N SER A 267 30.06 17.34 7.27
CA SER A 267 30.71 16.05 7.40
C SER A 267 29.92 15.20 8.38
N LEU A 268 29.41 14.07 7.90
CA LEU A 268 28.87 12.98 8.71
C LEU A 268 29.81 11.78 8.57
N HIS A 269 30.19 11.19 9.69
CA HIS A 269 31.04 10.01 9.70
C HIS A 269 30.18 8.77 9.81
N ILE A 270 30.08 8.00 8.72
CA ILE A 270 29.34 6.74 8.67
C ILE A 270 30.31 5.62 9.04
N LEU A 271 29.89 4.80 9.99
CA LEU A 271 30.60 3.64 10.48
C LEU A 271 29.66 2.44 10.42
N ASN A 272 30.04 1.40 9.67
CA ASN A 272 29.50 0.07 9.87
C ASN A 272 30.26 -0.57 11.03
N ASN A 273 29.69 -0.57 12.23
CA ASN A 273 30.34 -1.06 13.44
C ASN A 273 30.22 -2.58 13.63
N GLY A 274 29.73 -3.31 12.61
CA GLY A 274 29.49 -4.74 12.67
C GLY A 274 28.15 -5.14 13.30
N HIS A 275 27.39 -4.19 13.86
CA HIS A 275 26.07 -4.41 14.45
C HIS A 275 24.98 -3.52 13.82
N THR A 276 25.37 -2.37 13.27
CA THR A 276 24.48 -1.42 12.60
C THR A 276 25.30 -0.48 11.70
N VAL A 277 24.60 0.28 10.87
CA VAL A 277 25.12 1.51 10.28
C VAL A 277 24.93 2.62 11.29
N GLN A 278 26.04 3.20 11.77
CA GLN A 278 26.06 4.32 12.69
C GLN A 278 26.56 5.58 11.97
N VAL A 279 25.93 6.71 12.26
CA VAL A 279 26.27 8.03 11.74
C VAL A 279 26.65 8.92 12.92
N ASN A 280 27.93 9.25 13.04
CA ASN A 280 28.44 10.10 14.12
C ASN A 280 28.32 11.58 13.75
N VAL A 281 27.78 12.36 14.67
CA VAL A 281 27.55 13.80 14.52
C VAL A 281 28.68 14.57 15.20
N ALA A 282 29.78 14.78 14.48
CA ALA A 282 31.01 15.36 15.04
C ALA A 282 31.02 16.91 15.11
N SER A 283 30.09 17.61 14.44
CA SER A 283 30.08 19.07 14.33
C SER A 283 28.70 19.67 14.60
N ASN A 284 28.65 20.95 14.97
CA ASN A 284 27.43 21.74 15.18
C ASN A 284 26.56 21.39 16.41
N ARG A 285 26.91 20.34 17.19
CA ARG A 285 26.23 19.88 18.43
C ARG A 285 24.69 20.06 18.37
N PRO A 286 23.98 19.30 17.53
CA PRO A 286 22.53 19.40 17.46
C PRO A 286 21.94 19.07 18.81
N SER A 287 21.07 19.95 19.31
CA SER A 287 20.43 19.74 20.60
C SER A 287 18.92 19.73 20.47
N THR A 288 18.31 18.97 21.35
CA THR A 288 16.87 18.76 21.46
C THR A 288 16.48 19.11 22.89
N ARG A 289 15.46 19.95 23.05
CA ARG A 289 14.84 20.25 24.34
C ARG A 289 13.38 19.80 24.26
N ILE A 290 12.94 19.01 25.23
CA ILE A 290 11.58 18.43 25.27
C ILE A 290 10.95 18.59 26.66
N GLY A 291 10.89 19.84 27.11
CA GLY A 291 10.33 20.20 28.42
C GLY A 291 10.81 19.30 29.56
N ASN A 292 9.88 18.93 30.44
CA ASN A 292 10.09 18.02 31.56
C ASN A 292 9.73 16.56 31.24
N LEU A 293 9.80 16.12 29.97
CA LEU A 293 9.34 14.78 29.57
C LEU A 293 9.96 13.64 30.39
N HIS A 294 11.27 13.71 30.66
CA HIS A 294 11.99 12.75 31.50
C HIS A 294 11.34 12.60 32.89
N ASN A 295 10.80 13.66 33.48
CA ASN A 295 10.05 13.58 34.73
C ASN A 295 8.66 12.96 34.52
N VAL A 296 7.96 13.36 33.44
CA VAL A 296 6.63 12.81 33.09
C VAL A 296 6.65 11.28 32.94
N VAL A 297 7.71 10.73 32.33
CA VAL A 297 7.89 9.28 32.18
C VAL A 297 8.54 8.60 33.40
N GLY A 298 8.76 9.32 34.50
CA GLY A 298 9.33 8.78 35.74
C GLY A 298 10.84 8.53 35.72
N ARG A 299 11.56 9.17 34.79
CA ARG A 299 13.03 9.07 34.64
C ARG A 299 13.81 10.15 35.39
N GLY A 300 13.18 11.24 35.83
CA GLY A 300 13.88 12.29 36.58
C GLY A 300 13.02 13.00 37.60
N SER A 301 13.67 13.64 38.56
CA SER A 301 13.04 14.38 39.66
C SER A 301 13.03 15.90 39.43
N ASN A 302 13.75 16.38 38.43
CA ASN A 302 13.85 17.79 38.09
C ASN A 302 12.70 18.19 37.14
N SER A 303 12.10 19.36 37.35
CA SER A 303 11.08 19.93 36.46
C SER A 303 11.66 20.85 35.38
N SER A 304 12.96 21.14 35.42
CA SER A 304 13.61 22.01 34.43
C SER A 304 13.78 21.30 33.09
N THR A 305 13.62 22.04 32.00
CA THR A 305 13.92 21.56 30.66
C THR A 305 15.39 21.21 30.51
N GLN A 306 15.68 19.93 30.28
CA GLN A 306 17.03 19.43 30.02
C GLN A 306 17.42 19.64 28.55
N GLU A 307 18.71 19.79 28.31
CA GLU A 307 19.30 19.82 26.98
C GLU A 307 19.86 18.44 26.63
N TRP A 308 19.37 17.89 25.53
CA TRP A 308 19.77 16.59 25.02
C TRP A 308 20.57 16.79 23.74
N VAL A 309 21.84 16.40 23.75
CA VAL A 309 22.73 16.64 22.60
C VAL A 309 22.81 15.35 21.77
N LEU A 310 22.47 15.44 20.48
CA LEU A 310 22.57 14.34 19.53
C LEU A 310 24.05 14.00 19.30
N GLU A 311 24.42 12.75 19.53
CA GLU A 311 25.78 12.27 19.28
C GLU A 311 25.85 11.35 18.05
N GLN A 312 24.86 10.47 17.91
CA GLN A 312 24.84 9.49 16.83
C GLN A 312 23.41 9.14 16.39
N ILE A 313 23.32 8.65 15.16
CA ILE A 313 22.13 8.00 14.60
C ILE A 313 22.52 6.60 14.18
N HIS A 314 21.68 5.61 14.44
CA HIS A 314 21.88 4.27 13.89
C HIS A 314 20.56 3.63 13.46
N PHE A 315 20.65 2.53 12.73
CA PHE A 315 19.50 1.94 12.04
C PHE A 315 19.32 0.46 12.37
N HIS A 316 18.07 0.03 12.49
CA HIS A 316 17.67 -1.36 12.65
C HIS A 316 16.79 -1.76 11.48
N TRP A 317 17.08 -2.92 10.88
CA TRP A 317 16.42 -3.43 9.69
C TRP A 317 16.25 -4.96 9.78
N GLY A 318 15.33 -5.46 8.96
CA GLY A 318 14.92 -6.85 8.96
C GLY A 318 15.89 -7.80 8.28
N ARG A 319 15.53 -9.07 8.27
CA ARG A 319 16.28 -10.11 7.55
C ARG A 319 16.35 -9.82 6.06
N THR A 320 17.37 -10.36 5.41
CA THR A 320 17.47 -10.33 3.95
C THR A 320 16.26 -11.06 3.35
N GLY A 321 15.60 -10.45 2.37
CA GLY A 321 14.40 -11.01 1.75
C GLY A 321 13.08 -10.76 2.49
N LYS A 322 13.07 -10.06 3.64
CA LYS A 322 11.84 -9.67 4.38
C LYS A 322 11.64 -8.16 4.40
N SER A 323 10.58 -7.62 3.80
CA SER A 323 10.36 -6.16 3.67
C SER A 323 9.41 -5.58 4.72
N ASP A 324 8.85 -6.39 5.60
CA ASP A 324 7.79 -6.07 6.56
C ASP A 324 8.24 -6.13 8.03
N GLU A 325 9.53 -6.38 8.26
CA GLU A 325 10.16 -6.44 9.58
C GLU A 325 11.47 -5.65 9.61
N GLY A 326 11.89 -5.21 10.80
CA GLY A 326 13.18 -4.56 10.99
C GLY A 326 13.24 -3.49 12.07
N SER A 327 12.15 -2.78 12.30
CA SER A 327 12.00 -1.87 13.43
C SER A 327 12.12 -2.66 14.71
N GLU A 328 12.72 -2.05 15.74
CA GLU A 328 12.76 -2.63 17.06
C GLU A 328 11.39 -2.52 17.73
N HIS A 329 10.78 -1.33 17.67
CA HIS A 329 9.46 -1.06 18.23
C HIS A 329 8.34 -1.64 17.38
N TYR A 330 7.27 -2.04 18.08
CA TYR A 330 5.96 -2.24 17.48
C TYR A 330 5.15 -0.96 17.60
N MET A 331 4.43 -0.63 16.54
CA MET A 331 3.42 0.42 16.55
C MET A 331 2.19 -0.10 15.80
N LEU A 332 1.01 0.08 16.39
CA LEU A 332 -0.25 -0.49 15.86
C LEU A 332 -0.18 -2.03 15.69
N GLY A 333 0.51 -2.73 16.60
CA GLY A 333 0.58 -4.19 16.61
C GLY A 333 1.46 -4.81 15.52
N ARG A 334 2.30 -4.04 14.82
CA ARG A 334 3.22 -4.56 13.79
C ARG A 334 4.64 -3.98 13.88
N ARG A 335 5.61 -4.73 13.31
CA ARG A 335 6.94 -4.19 12.95
C ARG A 335 6.85 -3.38 11.65
N TYR A 336 7.89 -2.60 11.44
CA TYR A 336 8.11 -1.79 10.25
C TYR A 336 9.46 -2.18 9.62
N PRO A 337 9.67 -1.96 8.32
CA PRO A 337 10.88 -2.39 7.61
C PRO A 337 12.21 -1.85 8.14
N LEU A 338 12.20 -0.64 8.71
CA LEU A 338 13.40 0.07 9.17
C LEU A 338 13.03 0.98 10.34
N GLU A 339 13.92 1.11 11.31
CA GLU A 339 13.84 2.10 12.39
C GLU A 339 15.16 2.84 12.55
N ALA A 340 15.11 4.17 12.63
CA ALA A 340 16.25 4.99 12.96
C ALA A 340 16.19 5.45 14.42
N HIS A 341 17.30 5.29 15.14
CA HIS A 341 17.48 5.77 16.50
C HIS A 341 18.39 6.99 16.53
N PHE A 342 17.86 8.13 16.93
CA PHE A 342 18.61 9.35 17.20
C PHE A 342 18.99 9.37 18.68
N VAL A 343 20.25 9.11 19.01
CA VAL A 343 20.72 8.94 20.38
C VAL A 343 21.30 10.24 20.91
N HIS A 344 20.67 10.75 21.98
CA HIS A 344 21.08 11.97 22.64
C HIS A 344 21.53 11.67 24.07
N TYR A 345 22.61 12.32 24.51
CA TYR A 345 22.98 12.35 25.92
C TYR A 345 22.42 13.57 26.62
N ASN A 346 22.08 13.41 27.90
CA ASN A 346 21.71 14.52 28.75
C ASN A 346 22.96 15.35 29.09
N ALA A 347 23.01 16.60 28.65
CA ALA A 347 24.14 17.49 28.90
C ALA A 347 24.38 17.77 30.40
N PHE A 348 23.38 17.50 31.26
CA PHE A 348 23.55 17.58 32.71
C PHE A 348 24.27 16.36 33.31
N ARG A 349 24.28 15.22 32.62
CA ARG A 349 24.82 13.94 33.10
C ARG A 349 26.22 13.64 32.55
N GLY A 350 26.58 14.22 31.43
CA GLY A 350 27.89 14.04 30.81
C GLY A 350 28.04 14.86 29.54
N SER A 351 29.19 14.71 28.90
CA SER A 351 29.52 15.39 27.64
C SER A 351 29.52 14.46 26.42
N SER A 352 29.19 13.18 26.63
CA SER A 352 28.99 12.16 25.59
C SER A 352 27.96 11.11 26.02
N VAL A 353 27.49 10.28 25.08
CA VAL A 353 26.64 9.11 25.36
C VAL A 353 27.32 8.17 26.34
N ALA A 354 28.63 7.91 26.17
CA ALA A 354 29.39 7.04 27.06
C ALA A 354 29.47 7.59 28.50
N GLU A 355 29.80 8.87 28.67
CA GLU A 355 29.87 9.49 30.00
C GLU A 355 28.51 9.54 30.69
N ALA A 356 27.46 9.98 29.98
CA ALA A 356 26.13 10.06 30.53
C ALA A 356 25.62 8.65 30.90
N ALA A 357 25.79 7.65 30.03
CA ALA A 357 25.41 6.28 30.33
C ALA A 357 26.19 5.69 31.51
N GLY A 358 27.48 6.03 31.64
CA GLY A 358 28.33 5.64 32.76
C GLY A 358 27.86 6.15 34.12
N THR A 359 27.02 7.19 34.17
CA THR A 359 26.41 7.66 35.43
C THR A 359 25.36 6.68 35.98
N GLY A 360 24.82 5.79 35.14
CA GLY A 360 23.72 4.89 35.48
C GLY A 360 22.40 5.60 35.81
N GLN A 361 22.29 6.91 35.57
CA GLN A 361 21.10 7.69 35.92
C GLN A 361 19.93 7.38 34.97
N PRO A 362 18.70 7.28 35.48
CA PRO A 362 17.53 6.92 34.68
C PRO A 362 17.19 7.92 33.54
N ASP A 363 17.64 9.17 33.64
CA ASP A 363 17.51 10.22 32.63
C ASP A 363 18.82 10.50 31.89
N ALA A 364 19.73 9.53 31.80
CA ALA A 364 21.02 9.73 31.13
C ALA A 364 20.86 9.95 29.62
N LEU A 365 19.94 9.24 28.97
CA LEU A 365 19.78 9.25 27.51
C LEU A 365 18.34 9.55 27.07
N LEU A 366 18.20 10.23 25.93
CA LEU A 366 16.96 10.41 25.17
C LEU A 366 17.17 9.80 23.79
N VAL A 367 16.33 8.83 23.41
CA VAL A 367 16.37 8.22 22.08
C VAL A 367 15.07 8.50 21.34
N VAL A 368 15.18 9.09 20.15
CA VAL A 368 14.05 9.29 19.24
C VAL A 368 14.06 8.18 18.19
N GLY A 369 13.07 7.31 18.24
CA GLY A 369 12.79 6.27 17.25
C GLY A 369 11.89 6.79 16.14
N VAL A 370 12.35 6.68 14.90
CA VAL A 370 11.58 7.01 13.68
C VAL A 370 11.41 5.74 12.88
N LEU A 371 10.16 5.28 12.76
CA LEU A 371 9.81 4.08 12.00
C LEU A 371 9.60 4.43 10.53
N PHE A 372 10.01 3.54 9.64
CA PHE A 372 9.88 3.73 8.20
C PHE A 372 9.01 2.64 7.58
N GLU A 373 8.14 3.03 6.65
CA GLU A 373 7.40 2.10 5.80
C GLU A 373 7.97 2.13 4.38
N VAL A 374 7.88 0.99 3.67
CA VAL A 374 8.30 0.94 2.28
C VAL A 374 7.35 1.78 1.45
N GLY A 375 7.90 2.74 0.73
CA GLY A 375 7.13 3.62 -0.14
C GLY A 375 7.97 4.16 -1.28
N VAL A 376 7.30 4.86 -2.18
CA VAL A 376 7.78 5.11 -3.54
C VAL A 376 8.10 6.58 -3.81
N SER A 377 7.70 7.46 -2.90
CA SER A 377 7.90 8.90 -2.96
C SER A 377 7.88 9.47 -1.55
N GLY A 378 8.53 10.62 -1.34
CA GLY A 378 8.64 11.23 -0.02
C GLY A 378 9.72 10.61 0.89
N GLU A 379 10.65 9.83 0.33
CA GLU A 379 11.84 9.38 1.06
C GLU A 379 12.68 10.60 1.50
N PRO A 380 13.09 10.68 2.78
CA PRO A 380 13.97 11.74 3.25
C PRO A 380 15.31 11.74 2.52
N GLN A 381 15.70 12.87 1.93
CA GLN A 381 16.98 13.02 1.24
C GLN A 381 18.18 12.58 2.11
N ALA A 382 18.16 12.91 3.41
CA ALA A 382 19.23 12.48 4.32
C ALA A 382 19.32 10.94 4.45
N LEU A 383 18.20 10.22 4.36
CA LEU A 383 18.20 8.76 4.40
C LEU A 383 18.85 8.19 3.14
N THR A 384 18.50 8.73 1.97
CA THR A 384 19.13 8.35 0.69
C THR A 384 20.63 8.59 0.72
N SER A 385 21.07 9.77 1.17
CA SER A 385 22.50 10.11 1.26
C SER A 385 23.26 9.21 2.23
N ILE A 386 22.65 8.85 3.37
CA ILE A 386 23.24 7.92 4.33
C ILE A 386 23.36 6.53 3.68
N ALA A 387 22.31 6.02 3.04
CA ALA A 387 22.31 4.70 2.40
C ALA A 387 23.30 4.62 1.22
N ASP A 388 23.46 5.70 0.46
CA ASP A 388 24.50 5.79 -0.58
C ASP A 388 25.90 5.75 0.03
N GLY A 389 26.11 6.45 1.14
CA GLY A 389 27.36 6.38 1.90
C GLY A 389 27.65 4.98 2.43
N VAL A 390 26.62 4.28 2.91
CA VAL A 390 26.71 2.87 3.34
C VAL A 390 27.12 1.96 2.20
N ALA A 391 26.53 2.13 1.02
CA ALA A 391 26.88 1.31 -0.15
C ALA A 391 28.32 1.54 -0.64
N GLN A 392 28.89 2.72 -0.36
CA GLN A 392 30.27 3.09 -0.72
C GLN A 392 31.30 2.73 0.36
N ALA A 393 30.87 2.63 1.62
CA ALA A 393 31.73 2.33 2.76
C ALA A 393 31.95 0.81 2.90
N ALA A 394 33.20 0.35 2.82
CA ALA A 394 33.52 -1.00 3.27
C ALA A 394 33.33 -1.11 4.80
N GLN A 395 33.95 -0.20 5.58
CA GLN A 395 33.89 -0.16 7.06
C GLN A 395 33.53 1.20 7.61
N GLU A 396 34.23 2.23 7.15
CA GLU A 396 34.01 3.62 7.50
C GLU A 396 34.00 4.44 6.21
N ALA A 397 33.11 5.41 6.15
CA ALA A 397 33.16 6.46 5.15
C ALA A 397 32.88 7.80 5.81
N SER A 398 33.73 8.78 5.52
CA SER A 398 33.35 10.17 5.70
C SER A 398 32.56 10.59 4.48
N LEU A 399 31.27 10.92 4.66
CA LEU A 399 30.51 11.56 3.60
C LEU A 399 31.01 12.99 3.43
N LEU A 400 31.88 13.18 2.43
CA LEU A 400 32.28 14.50 1.92
C LEU A 400 31.35 14.85 0.75
N ALA A 401 30.13 15.27 1.05
CA ALA A 401 29.22 15.82 0.05
C ALA A 401 28.38 16.95 0.63
N ASP A 402 28.10 17.94 -0.23
CA ASP A 402 27.43 19.19 0.12
C ASP A 402 26.05 18.94 0.77
N THR A 403 25.99 19.13 2.10
CA THR A 403 24.76 19.41 2.87
C THR A 403 23.80 18.23 3.15
N VAL A 404 24.08 17.38 4.15
CA VAL A 404 23.06 16.46 4.72
C VAL A 404 22.18 17.20 5.73
N ARG A 405 20.85 17.10 5.60
CA ARG A 405 19.88 17.73 6.51
C ARG A 405 19.13 16.68 7.31
N LEU A 406 19.59 16.39 8.53
CA LEU A 406 18.92 15.41 9.42
C LEU A 406 17.45 15.75 9.70
N SER A 407 17.09 17.05 9.59
CA SER A 407 15.71 17.53 9.66
C SER A 407 14.76 16.89 8.65
N THR A 408 15.23 16.33 7.54
CA THR A 408 14.35 15.64 6.59
C THR A 408 13.83 14.30 7.13
N ILE A 409 14.55 13.69 8.07
CA ILE A 409 14.10 12.46 8.77
C ILE A 409 13.29 12.85 10.01
N PHE A 410 13.85 13.74 10.84
CA PHE A 410 13.20 14.23 12.05
C PHE A 410 13.42 15.74 12.21
N ASP A 411 12.34 16.52 12.13
CA ASP A 411 12.34 17.99 12.16
C ASP A 411 11.96 18.58 13.53
N GLY A 412 11.80 17.74 14.56
CA GLY A 412 11.32 18.19 15.87
C GLY A 412 9.82 18.47 15.92
N THR A 413 9.04 18.04 14.92
CA THR A 413 7.58 18.22 14.90
C THR A 413 6.84 16.89 14.86
N GLY A 414 5.53 16.94 15.14
CA GLY A 414 4.64 15.78 15.08
C GLY A 414 4.33 15.15 16.43
N TYR A 415 3.39 14.21 16.40
CA TYR A 415 2.96 13.45 17.57
C TYR A 415 3.87 12.26 17.82
N TYR A 416 3.98 11.84 19.08
CA TYR A 416 4.91 10.81 19.52
C TYR A 416 4.35 10.05 20.74
N TYR A 417 4.86 8.84 20.94
CA TYR A 417 4.73 8.06 22.16
C TYR A 417 5.98 8.20 23.02
N SER A 418 5.86 8.13 24.34
CA SER A 418 7.02 8.19 25.23
C SER A 418 6.86 7.31 26.47
N TYR A 419 7.95 6.67 26.87
CA TYR A 419 7.97 5.74 28.00
C TYR A 419 9.41 5.58 28.57
N PRO A 420 9.55 5.10 29.82
CA PRO A 420 10.85 4.74 30.38
C PRO A 420 11.33 3.38 29.85
N GLY A 421 12.50 3.33 29.20
CA GLY A 421 13.04 2.07 28.67
C GLY A 421 14.56 1.92 28.74
N SER A 422 15.10 0.91 28.08
CA SER A 422 16.54 0.60 28.10
C SER A 422 17.23 0.89 26.77
N LEU A 423 18.55 0.75 26.74
CA LEU A 423 19.26 0.45 25.49
C LEU A 423 18.76 -0.90 24.93
N THR A 424 18.76 -1.02 23.61
CA THR A 424 18.30 -2.22 22.88
C THR A 424 19.44 -3.15 22.45
N THR A 425 20.67 -2.78 22.78
CA THR A 425 21.89 -3.58 22.58
C THR A 425 22.52 -3.93 23.93
N PRO A 426 23.48 -4.87 23.98
CA PRO A 426 24.11 -5.33 25.21
C PRO A 426 24.64 -4.21 26.10
N GLY A 427 24.54 -4.46 27.41
CA GLY A 427 24.58 -3.42 28.43
C GLY A 427 23.19 -2.97 28.85
N CYS A 428 22.17 -3.03 27.97
CA CYS A 428 20.72 -2.97 28.25
C CYS A 428 20.28 -2.03 29.39
N ASN A 429 21.00 -0.93 29.61
CA ASN A 429 20.85 -0.13 30.81
C ASN A 429 19.49 0.57 30.75
N GLU A 430 18.72 0.48 31.83
CA GLU A 430 17.40 1.13 31.97
C GLU A 430 17.55 2.63 32.25
N ILE A 431 18.17 3.35 31.33
CA ILE A 431 18.59 4.76 31.47
C ILE A 431 18.04 5.65 30.34
N VAL A 432 17.13 5.11 29.52
CA VAL A 432 16.64 5.74 28.31
C VAL A 432 15.23 6.28 28.54
N THR A 433 15.04 7.56 28.20
CA THR A 433 13.73 8.13 27.89
C THR A 433 13.46 7.90 26.41
N TRP A 434 12.49 7.03 26.09
CA TRP A 434 12.14 6.75 24.70
C TRP A 434 11.12 7.75 24.18
N VAL A 435 11.30 8.14 22.92
CA VAL A 435 10.34 8.90 22.12
C VAL A 435 10.18 8.15 20.81
N VAL A 436 8.98 7.64 20.51
CA VAL A 436 8.68 6.94 19.26
C VAL A 436 7.71 7.78 18.45
N MET A 437 8.12 8.24 17.26
CA MET A 437 7.30 9.12 16.44
C MET A 437 6.07 8.37 15.90
N GLN A 438 4.88 8.98 16.00
CA GLN A 438 3.62 8.36 15.51
C GLN A 438 3.56 8.31 13.99
N ARG A 439 4.12 9.33 13.33
CA ARG A 439 4.16 9.40 11.88
C ARG A 439 5.39 8.67 11.36
N THR A 440 5.14 7.65 10.55
CA THR A 440 6.17 6.94 9.79
C THR A 440 6.81 7.83 8.73
N ARG A 441 8.06 7.52 8.38
CA ARG A 441 8.73 8.08 7.21
C ARG A 441 8.76 7.05 6.09
N ILE A 442 9.02 7.50 4.88
CA ILE A 442 9.12 6.60 3.73
C ILE A 442 10.58 6.16 3.56
N VAL A 443 10.79 4.86 3.36
CA VAL A 443 12.03 4.30 2.82
C VAL A 443 11.71 3.60 1.50
N SER A 444 12.49 3.84 0.46
CA SER A 444 12.39 3.12 -0.80
C SER A 444 12.99 1.74 -0.67
N GLN A 445 12.50 0.78 -1.46
CA GLN A 445 13.06 -0.58 -1.44
C GLN A 445 14.56 -0.57 -1.74
N SER A 446 15.03 0.26 -2.67
CA SER A 446 16.45 0.40 -2.99
C SER A 446 17.28 0.90 -1.81
N THR A 447 16.79 1.89 -1.06
CA THR A 447 17.47 2.41 0.14
C THR A 447 17.49 1.35 1.24
N LEU A 448 16.39 0.63 1.46
CA LEU A 448 16.32 -0.49 2.42
C LEU A 448 17.29 -1.62 2.05
N ASP A 449 17.40 -1.95 0.76
CA ASP A 449 18.30 -2.99 0.27
C ASP A 449 19.77 -2.61 0.49
N LYS A 450 20.13 -1.31 0.43
CA LYS A 450 21.50 -0.85 0.76
C LYS A 450 21.83 -1.08 2.23
N PHE A 451 20.90 -0.83 3.15
CA PHE A 451 21.09 -1.16 4.58
C PHE A 451 21.24 -2.67 4.79
N LYS A 452 20.41 -3.48 4.13
CA LYS A 452 20.52 -4.95 4.20
C LYS A 452 21.80 -5.48 3.57
N ALA A 453 22.24 -4.90 2.45
CA ALA A 453 23.50 -5.26 1.80
C ALA A 453 24.72 -4.96 2.67
N ALA A 454 24.66 -3.92 3.50
CA ALA A 454 25.70 -3.63 4.51
C ALA A 454 25.88 -4.77 5.53
N SER A 455 24.86 -5.62 5.68
CA SER A 455 24.88 -6.81 6.56
C SER A 455 25.65 -7.99 5.96
N ALA A 456 25.90 -7.98 4.65
CA ALA A 456 26.57 -9.06 3.93
C ALA A 456 28.11 -8.94 3.95
N ASN A 457 28.65 -7.78 4.32
CA ASN A 457 30.09 -7.50 4.24
C ASN A 457 30.61 -6.78 5.51
N PRO A 458 30.44 -7.35 6.72
CA PRO A 458 30.96 -6.74 7.94
C PRO A 458 32.49 -6.82 7.95
N PRO A 459 33.21 -5.68 7.90
CA PRO A 459 34.66 -5.70 8.02
C PRO A 459 35.00 -5.94 9.49
N LEU A 460 35.87 -6.92 9.71
CA LEU A 460 36.30 -7.48 11.01
C LEU A 460 35.52 -8.65 11.59
N VAL A 461 34.81 -9.44 10.76
CA VAL A 461 34.32 -10.75 11.20
C VAL A 461 34.91 -11.87 10.33
N LYS A 462 36.24 -11.83 10.10
CA LYS A 462 36.95 -12.89 9.35
C LYS A 462 37.07 -14.21 10.10
N ASN A 463 36.66 -14.27 11.35
CA ASN A 463 36.69 -15.49 12.17
C ASN A 463 35.53 -15.49 13.16
N PHE A 464 34.26 -15.30 12.78
CA PHE A 464 33.16 -15.62 13.70
C PHE A 464 32.10 -16.45 12.97
N GLY A 465 31.80 -17.63 13.52
CA GLY A 465 30.99 -18.65 12.86
C GLY A 465 29.56 -18.20 12.58
N ASN A 466 29.11 -18.46 11.35
CA ASN A 466 27.74 -18.72 10.87
C ASN A 466 26.54 -17.85 11.28
N GLY A 467 26.65 -16.79 12.08
CA GLY A 467 25.53 -15.87 12.37
C GLY A 467 25.64 -14.56 11.60
N LYS A 468 25.19 -14.49 10.34
CA LYS A 468 25.20 -13.22 9.58
C LYS A 468 24.04 -12.35 10.02
N ILE A 469 24.25 -11.03 10.19
CA ILE A 469 23.14 -10.05 10.37
C ILE A 469 22.11 -10.19 9.24
N ALA A 470 22.56 -10.57 8.05
CA ALA A 470 21.70 -10.87 6.91
C ALA A 470 20.61 -11.91 7.21
N ASP A 471 20.88 -12.88 8.09
CA ASP A 471 20.02 -14.02 8.37
C ASP A 471 19.02 -13.74 9.51
N TRP A 472 19.38 -12.84 10.44
CA TRP A 472 18.62 -12.56 11.66
C TRP A 472 18.05 -11.14 11.74
N GLY A 473 18.49 -10.25 10.86
CA GLY A 473 18.32 -8.80 11.03
C GLY A 473 19.22 -8.28 12.16
N ASN A 474 19.14 -6.99 12.46
CA ASN A 474 19.88 -6.38 13.55
C ASN A 474 18.96 -5.70 14.59
N PHE A 475 17.87 -6.36 14.97
CA PHE A 475 16.90 -5.84 15.94
C PHE A 475 16.69 -6.80 17.10
N ARG A 476 16.45 -6.25 18.30
CA ARG A 476 16.13 -6.99 19.51
C ARG A 476 14.65 -7.41 19.52
N PRO A 477 14.32 -8.62 20.00
CA PRO A 477 12.94 -9.02 20.24
C PRO A 477 12.21 -8.09 21.22
N LEU A 478 10.88 -8.03 21.12
CA LEU A 478 10.06 -7.25 22.05
C LEU A 478 10.31 -7.66 23.50
N GLN A 479 10.44 -6.66 24.36
CA GLN A 479 10.54 -6.83 25.80
C GLN A 479 9.16 -6.64 26.43
N PRO A 480 8.84 -7.33 27.54
CA PRO A 480 7.53 -7.21 28.17
C PRO A 480 7.25 -5.77 28.62
N LYS A 481 6.14 -5.16 28.17
CA LYS A 481 5.73 -3.81 28.61
C LYS A 481 5.65 -3.71 30.14
N GLY A 482 5.22 -4.77 30.82
CA GLY A 482 5.11 -4.82 32.27
C GLY A 482 4.12 -3.76 32.79
N SER A 483 4.45 -3.13 33.92
CA SER A 483 3.64 -2.06 34.53
C SER A 483 3.94 -0.66 33.98
N ARG A 484 4.78 -0.54 32.96
CA ARG A 484 5.21 0.75 32.41
C ARG A 484 4.05 1.44 31.70
N ARG A 485 3.90 2.73 31.98
CA ARG A 485 2.97 3.61 31.27
C ARG A 485 3.65 4.16 30.02
N VAL A 486 2.93 4.11 28.92
CA VAL A 486 3.30 4.77 27.66
C VAL A 486 2.39 5.97 27.53
N TYR A 487 2.93 7.14 27.23
CA TYR A 487 2.14 8.36 27.04
C TYR A 487 2.13 8.79 25.58
N THR A 488 1.05 9.44 25.14
CA THR A 488 0.93 10.02 23.80
C THR A 488 0.85 11.55 23.85
N SER A 489 1.46 12.23 22.87
CA SER A 489 1.38 13.69 22.71
C SER A 489 0.21 14.16 21.84
N SER A 490 -0.53 13.26 21.19
CA SER A 490 -1.77 13.61 20.51
C SER A 490 -2.88 13.88 21.54
N GLY A 491 -3.47 15.08 21.50
CA GLY A 491 -4.51 15.53 22.44
C GLY A 491 -5.90 14.89 22.24
N SER A 492 -6.00 13.91 21.34
CA SER A 492 -7.17 13.06 21.16
C SER A 492 -6.96 11.77 21.95
N SER A 493 -7.99 11.34 22.68
CA SER A 493 -8.05 9.99 23.26
C SER A 493 -7.58 8.97 22.23
N ALA A 494 -6.51 8.25 22.55
CA ALA A 494 -5.88 7.25 21.70
C ALA A 494 -6.94 6.28 21.15
N ALA A 495 -7.24 6.38 19.85
CA ALA A 495 -8.04 5.39 19.17
C ALA A 495 -7.25 4.08 19.15
N THR A 496 -7.68 3.13 19.98
CA THR A 496 -7.20 1.76 19.93
C THR A 496 -7.86 1.10 18.71
N ILE A 497 -7.07 0.79 17.68
CA ILE A 497 -7.49 0.03 16.49
C ILE A 497 -7.33 -1.46 16.82
N PRO A 498 -8.27 -2.36 16.46
CA PRO A 498 -8.23 -3.75 16.91
C PRO A 498 -7.05 -4.53 16.33
N CYS A 499 -6.34 -5.26 17.19
CA CYS A 499 -5.35 -6.27 16.81
C CYS A 499 -6.06 -7.59 16.52
N GLY A 500 -5.72 -8.24 15.39
CA GLY A 500 -6.11 -9.62 15.11
C GLY A 500 -5.44 -10.59 16.10
N THR A 501 -6.13 -11.69 16.42
CA THR A 501 -5.65 -12.77 17.29
C THR A 501 -4.51 -13.57 16.62
N PRO A 502 -3.55 -14.12 17.40
CA PRO A 502 -2.45 -14.91 16.83
C PRO A 502 -2.97 -16.28 16.33
N ALA A 503 -2.69 -16.60 15.07
CA ALA A 503 -2.81 -17.96 14.54
C ALA A 503 -1.40 -18.55 14.42
N GLU A 504 -1.08 -19.49 15.30
CA GLU A 504 0.02 -20.44 15.12
C GLU A 504 -0.51 -21.68 14.38
N PRO A 505 0.34 -22.33 13.58
CA PRO A 505 0.33 -23.79 13.62
C PRO A 505 1.75 -24.33 13.82
N ALA A 506 1.93 -25.07 14.92
CA ALA A 506 2.97 -26.07 15.03
C ALA A 506 2.55 -27.33 14.25
N PHE A 507 3.36 -27.76 13.28
CA PHE A 507 3.27 -29.10 12.70
C PHE A 507 4.62 -29.81 12.83
N SER A 508 4.63 -30.87 13.63
CA SER A 508 5.70 -31.86 13.67
C SER A 508 5.41 -32.96 12.65
N CYS A 509 6.31 -33.18 11.70
CA CYS A 509 6.25 -34.33 10.79
C CYS A 509 7.10 -35.49 11.35
N THR A 510 6.45 -36.61 11.64
CA THR A 510 7.09 -37.89 11.96
C THR A 510 7.45 -38.60 10.66
N VAL A 511 8.72 -38.94 10.48
CA VAL A 511 9.20 -39.68 9.30
C VAL A 511 8.84 -41.16 9.43
N GLY A 512 7.89 -41.61 8.60
CA GLY A 512 7.62 -43.03 8.36
C GLY A 512 8.28 -43.48 7.05
N SER A 513 9.34 -44.26 7.16
CA SER A 513 10.02 -44.91 6.02
C SER A 513 9.26 -46.15 5.58
N HIS A 514 8.79 -46.26 4.33
CA HIS A 514 8.53 -47.49 3.52
C HIS A 514 8.51 -46.99 2.04
N GLY A 515 9.31 -47.46 1.09
CA GLY A 515 9.44 -48.83 0.56
C GLY A 515 8.90 -48.82 -0.89
N HIS A 516 9.79 -48.97 -1.87
CA HIS A 516 9.49 -49.04 -3.32
C HIS A 516 8.36 -50.05 -3.64
N ASP A 517 7.44 -49.70 -4.55
CA ASP A 517 7.11 -50.52 -5.73
C ASP A 517 6.19 -49.79 -6.73
N ASP A 518 6.40 -50.14 -8.00
CA ASP A 518 5.88 -49.53 -9.23
C ASP A 518 4.37 -49.69 -9.49
N HIS A 519 3.89 -48.84 -10.41
CA HIS A 519 2.68 -48.91 -11.23
C HIS A 519 1.38 -48.28 -10.70
N HIS A 520 1.17 -46.98 -10.98
CA HIS A 520 -0.12 -46.47 -11.46
C HIS A 520 0.08 -45.31 -12.46
N LYS A 521 -0.59 -45.37 -13.60
CA LYS A 521 -0.60 -44.31 -14.62
C LYS A 521 -1.42 -43.13 -14.10
N VAL A 522 -0.75 -42.04 -13.76
CA VAL A 522 -1.36 -40.79 -13.29
C VAL A 522 -1.67 -39.89 -14.48
N HIS A 523 -2.83 -39.24 -14.46
CA HIS A 523 -3.14 -38.12 -15.35
C HIS A 523 -2.20 -36.96 -15.04
N VAL A 524 -1.14 -36.82 -15.84
CA VAL A 524 -0.13 -35.76 -15.69
C VAL A 524 -0.74 -34.44 -16.18
N SER A 525 -0.94 -33.46 -15.29
CA SER A 525 -1.20 -32.07 -15.71
C SER A 525 -0.04 -31.59 -16.59
N THR A 526 -0.35 -30.92 -17.69
CA THR A 526 0.67 -30.42 -18.64
C THR A 526 1.33 -29.12 -18.17
N TRP A 527 0.78 -28.46 -17.15
CA TRP A 527 1.26 -27.19 -16.59
C TRP A 527 0.77 -26.98 -15.14
N GLU A 528 1.43 -26.09 -14.38
CA GLU A 528 1.00 -25.67 -13.02
C GLU A 528 1.59 -24.30 -12.63
N TYR A 529 1.25 -23.80 -11.43
CA TYR A 529 1.72 -22.51 -10.90
C TYR A 529 2.86 -22.60 -9.88
N ASP A 530 3.26 -23.81 -9.46
CA ASP A 530 4.43 -23.98 -8.60
C ASP A 530 5.70 -23.55 -9.35
N ARG A 531 6.30 -22.44 -8.92
CA ARG A 531 7.52 -21.86 -9.50
C ARG A 531 8.78 -22.72 -9.29
N CYS A 532 8.69 -23.81 -8.53
CA CYS A 532 9.75 -24.81 -8.41
C CYS A 532 9.62 -26.00 -9.35
N SER A 533 8.55 -26.06 -10.13
CA SER A 533 8.32 -27.11 -11.11
C SER A 533 8.87 -26.75 -12.50
N ASP A 534 9.25 -27.76 -13.29
CA ASP A 534 9.57 -27.60 -14.70
C ASP A 534 8.33 -27.28 -15.57
N LYS A 535 7.14 -27.34 -14.97
CA LYS A 535 5.84 -26.96 -15.55
C LYS A 535 5.36 -25.58 -15.14
N ALA A 536 6.17 -24.84 -14.37
CA ALA A 536 5.86 -23.51 -13.87
C ALA A 536 5.70 -22.45 -14.97
N PRO A 537 5.05 -21.32 -14.67
CA PRO A 537 4.94 -20.19 -15.60
C PRO A 537 6.28 -19.66 -16.12
N ASP A 538 7.34 -19.76 -15.33
CA ASP A 538 8.70 -19.38 -15.70
C ASP A 538 9.27 -20.22 -16.86
N TYR A 539 8.75 -21.44 -17.06
CA TYR A 539 9.20 -22.40 -18.06
C TYR A 539 8.22 -22.57 -19.22
N TRP A 540 7.13 -21.80 -19.27
CA TRP A 540 6.22 -21.73 -20.41
C TRP A 540 6.91 -21.03 -21.60
N THR A 541 7.90 -21.71 -22.18
CA THR A 541 8.81 -21.21 -23.22
C THR A 541 8.47 -21.78 -24.60
N SER A 542 7.55 -22.74 -24.67
CA SER A 542 7.10 -23.35 -25.93
C SER A 542 5.91 -22.59 -26.55
N GLY A 543 5.86 -22.58 -27.89
CA GLY A 543 4.75 -21.97 -28.65
C GLY A 543 4.66 -20.44 -28.50
N SER A 544 3.42 -19.94 -28.40
CA SER A 544 3.09 -18.49 -28.37
C SER A 544 3.46 -17.78 -27.05
N CYS A 545 3.94 -18.50 -26.03
CA CYS A 545 4.40 -17.90 -24.77
C CYS A 545 5.75 -17.17 -24.84
N SER A 546 6.43 -17.23 -25.99
CA SER A 546 7.67 -16.50 -26.29
C SER A 546 7.45 -15.12 -26.94
N GLY A 547 6.19 -14.69 -27.06
CA GLY A 547 5.81 -13.43 -27.69
C GLY A 547 6.17 -12.17 -26.88
N SER A 548 6.05 -11.00 -27.51
CA SER A 548 6.42 -9.70 -26.93
C SER A 548 5.29 -8.98 -26.18
N GLU A 549 4.07 -9.48 -26.25
CA GLU A 549 2.86 -8.90 -25.68
C GLU A 549 2.30 -9.75 -24.53
N GLY A 550 3.16 -10.50 -23.83
CA GLY A 550 2.78 -11.28 -22.65
C GLY A 550 2.04 -10.47 -21.59
N SER A 551 1.00 -11.03 -21.00
CA SER A 551 0.28 -10.53 -19.81
C SER A 551 0.52 -11.47 -18.63
N PRO A 552 0.40 -11.01 -17.37
CA PRO A 552 -0.02 -9.67 -16.93
C PRO A 552 1.11 -8.63 -16.99
N ILE A 553 0.79 -7.33 -16.91
CA ILE A 553 1.77 -6.24 -16.83
C ILE A 553 1.52 -5.28 -15.67
N ASN A 554 2.50 -4.43 -15.37
CA ASN A 554 2.33 -3.29 -14.49
C ASN A 554 1.66 -2.13 -15.24
N LEU A 555 0.45 -1.77 -14.79
CA LEU A 555 -0.37 -0.69 -15.32
C LEU A 555 0.09 0.63 -14.70
N CYS A 556 0.96 1.32 -15.44
CA CYS A 556 1.55 2.59 -15.04
C CYS A 556 1.93 3.41 -16.27
N GLY A 557 2.19 4.71 -16.05
CA GLY A 557 2.61 5.62 -17.12
C GLY A 557 1.64 5.58 -18.29
N ALA A 558 0.35 5.51 -17.97
CA ALA A 558 -0.70 5.35 -18.97
C ALA A 558 -0.94 6.67 -19.69
N GLU A 559 -1.26 6.60 -20.98
CA GLU A 559 -1.63 7.75 -21.78
C GLU A 559 -3.13 8.00 -21.65
N THR A 560 -3.53 9.23 -21.33
CA THR A 560 -4.94 9.59 -21.33
C THR A 560 -5.40 9.82 -22.76
N HIS A 561 -6.47 9.16 -23.19
CA HIS A 561 -7.02 9.35 -24.52
C HIS A 561 -8.51 9.72 -24.45
N SER A 562 -8.90 10.83 -25.07
CA SER A 562 -10.26 11.38 -25.01
C SER A 562 -11.32 10.52 -25.67
N SER A 563 -10.91 9.55 -26.50
CA SER A 563 -11.81 8.61 -27.18
C SER A 563 -12.07 7.31 -26.39
N LEU A 564 -11.55 7.19 -25.17
CA LEU A 564 -11.93 6.08 -24.30
C LEU A 564 -13.41 6.25 -23.93
N THR A 565 -14.22 5.33 -24.40
CA THR A 565 -15.67 5.38 -24.30
C THR A 565 -16.16 4.48 -23.17
N ARG A 566 -17.32 4.82 -22.61
CA ARG A 566 -18.02 3.96 -21.66
C ARG A 566 -18.37 2.62 -22.30
N PHE A 567 -18.34 1.55 -21.52
CA PHE A 567 -18.91 0.27 -21.91
C PHE A 567 -20.40 0.40 -22.20
N VAL A 568 -20.82 -0.09 -23.36
CA VAL A 568 -22.23 -0.36 -23.62
C VAL A 568 -22.48 -1.82 -23.26
N THR A 569 -23.08 -2.01 -22.10
CA THR A 569 -23.33 -3.32 -21.49
C THR A 569 -24.79 -3.73 -21.68
N SER A 570 -25.03 -4.98 -22.08
CA SER A 570 -26.36 -5.59 -22.07
C SER A 570 -26.37 -6.88 -21.25
N ASN A 571 -27.48 -7.18 -20.58
CA ASN A 571 -27.70 -8.38 -19.76
C ASN A 571 -26.79 -8.55 -18.51
N TRP A 572 -25.95 -7.57 -18.17
CA TRP A 572 -25.13 -7.57 -16.95
C TRP A 572 -25.94 -7.48 -15.64
N ASN A 573 -27.11 -6.85 -15.70
CA ASN A 573 -28.02 -6.70 -14.55
C ASN A 573 -28.93 -7.92 -14.35
N ALA A 574 -28.90 -8.91 -15.23
CA ALA A 574 -29.74 -10.09 -15.07
C ALA A 574 -29.18 -11.02 -13.99
N GLN A 575 -30.07 -11.49 -13.12
CA GLN A 575 -29.79 -12.61 -12.22
C GLN A 575 -29.74 -13.91 -13.02
N ARG A 576 -28.70 -14.72 -12.81
CA ARG A 576 -28.47 -15.95 -13.57
C ARG A 576 -27.85 -17.04 -12.71
N ASN A 577 -28.12 -18.28 -13.09
CA ASN A 577 -27.37 -19.43 -12.59
C ASN A 577 -26.08 -19.55 -13.40
N LEU A 578 -24.97 -19.80 -12.71
CA LEU A 578 -23.68 -20.11 -13.30
C LEU A 578 -23.32 -21.56 -12.99
N GLU A 579 -22.46 -22.16 -13.79
CA GLU A 579 -21.77 -23.40 -13.41
C GLU A 579 -20.40 -23.08 -12.85
N ILE A 580 -20.09 -23.56 -11.65
CA ILE A 580 -18.81 -23.37 -10.97
C ILE A 580 -18.05 -24.69 -10.90
N PHE A 581 -16.73 -24.62 -11.06
CA PHE A 581 -15.83 -25.75 -10.85
C PHE A 581 -14.42 -25.24 -10.56
N ASN A 582 -13.67 -26.03 -9.78
CA ASN A 582 -12.23 -25.85 -9.65
C ASN A 582 -11.58 -26.70 -10.75
N ASN A 583 -11.04 -26.06 -11.79
CA ASN A 583 -10.47 -26.77 -12.94
C ASN A 583 -9.07 -27.34 -12.67
N GLY A 584 -8.62 -27.33 -11.41
CA GLY A 584 -7.28 -27.73 -11.00
C GLY A 584 -6.24 -26.61 -11.12
N HIS A 585 -6.63 -25.41 -11.58
CA HIS A 585 -5.78 -24.23 -11.72
C HIS A 585 -6.44 -22.94 -11.23
N THR A 586 -7.76 -22.85 -11.27
CA THR A 586 -8.56 -21.72 -10.78
C THR A 586 -10.00 -22.16 -10.52
N VAL A 587 -10.72 -21.35 -9.75
CA VAL A 587 -12.19 -21.39 -9.69
C VAL A 587 -12.72 -20.66 -10.91
N GLN A 588 -13.43 -21.38 -11.76
CA GLN A 588 -14.11 -20.81 -12.92
C GLN A 588 -15.64 -20.89 -12.73
N ALA A 589 -16.33 -19.80 -13.05
CA ALA A 589 -17.78 -19.74 -13.16
C ALA A 589 -18.20 -19.43 -14.62
N THR A 590 -18.89 -20.36 -15.26
CA THR A 590 -19.33 -20.29 -16.66
C THR A 590 -20.76 -19.79 -16.78
N VAL A 591 -21.01 -18.92 -17.76
CA VAL A 591 -22.35 -18.41 -18.08
C VAL A 591 -23.05 -19.35 -19.06
N LEU A 592 -24.17 -19.94 -18.64
CA LEU A 592 -24.86 -20.98 -19.43
C LEU A 592 -25.83 -20.44 -20.48
N SER A 593 -26.43 -19.27 -20.23
CA SER A 593 -27.43 -18.69 -21.11
C SER A 593 -27.55 -17.18 -20.90
N ASN A 594 -28.10 -16.47 -21.89
CA ASN A 594 -28.30 -15.02 -21.86
C ASN A 594 -27.00 -14.25 -21.54
N SER A 595 -25.89 -14.66 -22.13
CA SER A 595 -24.57 -14.10 -21.83
C SER A 595 -24.55 -12.57 -21.85
N PRO A 596 -23.91 -11.93 -20.85
CA PRO A 596 -23.63 -10.50 -20.89
C PRO A 596 -22.89 -10.14 -22.17
N THR A 597 -23.30 -9.04 -22.81
CA THR A 597 -22.59 -8.48 -23.95
C THR A 597 -22.03 -7.11 -23.61
N THR A 598 -20.89 -6.82 -24.20
CA THR A 598 -20.12 -5.61 -23.95
C THR A 598 -19.65 -5.04 -25.27
N GLN A 599 -19.81 -3.74 -25.47
CA GLN A 599 -19.23 -2.99 -26.58
C GLN A 599 -18.38 -1.85 -26.03
N LEU A 600 -17.22 -1.61 -26.66
CA LEU A 600 -16.18 -0.67 -26.21
C LEU A 600 -15.71 0.23 -27.36
N GLY A 601 -16.64 0.78 -28.12
CA GLY A 601 -16.34 1.67 -29.24
C GLY A 601 -15.22 1.14 -30.14
N SER A 602 -14.25 2.01 -30.41
CA SER A 602 -13.03 1.70 -31.18
C SER A 602 -11.84 1.27 -30.32
N LEU A 603 -12.03 0.84 -29.06
CA LEU A 603 -10.92 0.55 -28.14
C LEU A 603 -9.95 -0.49 -28.68
N HIS A 604 -10.47 -1.58 -29.25
CA HIS A 604 -9.66 -2.63 -29.88
C HIS A 604 -8.72 -2.07 -30.97
N PHE A 605 -9.17 -1.11 -31.77
CA PHE A 605 -8.32 -0.39 -32.73
C PHE A 605 -7.27 0.48 -32.04
N LEU A 606 -7.67 1.25 -31.02
CA LEU A 606 -6.78 2.17 -30.30
C LEU A 606 -5.60 1.44 -29.63
N VAL A 607 -5.84 0.25 -29.07
CA VAL A 607 -4.78 -0.57 -28.47
C VAL A 607 -3.99 -1.39 -29.51
N GLY A 608 -4.28 -1.24 -30.80
CA GLY A 608 -3.56 -1.94 -31.88
C GLY A 608 -4.02 -3.39 -32.13
N ARG A 609 -5.20 -3.78 -31.64
CA ARG A 609 -5.78 -5.12 -31.80
C ARG A 609 -6.72 -5.23 -33.02
N GLY A 610 -7.37 -4.13 -33.39
CA GLY A 610 -8.27 -4.03 -34.55
C GLY A 610 -7.62 -3.35 -35.76
N THR A 611 -8.11 -3.67 -36.95
CA THR A 611 -7.69 -3.04 -38.22
C THR A 611 -8.51 -1.80 -38.59
N ASP A 612 -9.66 -1.62 -37.96
CA ASP A 612 -10.56 -0.47 -38.15
C ASP A 612 -11.27 -0.10 -36.84
N SER A 613 -11.88 1.08 -36.81
CA SER A 613 -12.52 1.63 -35.61
C SER A 613 -13.98 1.20 -35.40
N SER A 614 -14.46 0.16 -36.10
CA SER A 614 -15.84 -0.31 -35.99
C SER A 614 -16.15 -0.85 -34.59
N ILE A 615 -17.41 -0.68 -34.16
CA ILE A 615 -17.83 -1.15 -32.84
C ILE A 615 -17.93 -2.68 -32.86
N GLN A 616 -17.14 -3.34 -32.00
CA GLN A 616 -17.20 -4.78 -31.81
C GLN A 616 -18.15 -5.14 -30.66
N THR A 617 -18.80 -6.31 -30.79
CA THR A 617 -19.61 -6.90 -29.72
C THR A 617 -18.90 -8.12 -29.15
N TRP A 618 -18.68 -8.07 -27.84
CA TRP A 618 -17.99 -9.08 -27.06
C TRP A 618 -19.00 -9.79 -26.17
N VAL A 619 -18.98 -11.12 -26.17
CA VAL A 619 -19.92 -11.95 -25.42
C VAL A 619 -19.16 -12.64 -24.29
N MET A 620 -19.60 -12.42 -23.05
CA MET A 620 -18.97 -13.02 -21.87
C MET A 620 -19.27 -14.52 -21.81
N GLU A 621 -18.24 -15.33 -21.64
CA GLU A 621 -18.36 -16.79 -21.47
C GLU A 621 -18.15 -17.20 -20.02
N GLN A 622 -17.12 -16.66 -19.37
CA GLN A 622 -16.72 -17.10 -18.03
C GLN A 622 -16.08 -15.98 -17.21
N VAL A 623 -16.13 -16.15 -15.88
CA VAL A 623 -15.29 -15.42 -14.93
C VAL A 623 -14.46 -16.42 -14.13
N HIS A 624 -13.18 -16.12 -13.95
CA HIS A 624 -12.30 -16.89 -13.07
C HIS A 624 -11.48 -15.97 -12.18
N PHE A 625 -10.87 -16.55 -11.15
CA PHE A 625 -10.28 -15.79 -10.06
C PHE A 625 -8.82 -16.15 -9.84
N HIS A 626 -8.01 -15.16 -9.51
CA HIS A 626 -6.62 -15.29 -9.13
C HIS A 626 -6.43 -14.77 -7.71
N TRP A 627 -5.82 -15.57 -6.84
CA TRP A 627 -5.59 -15.27 -5.43
C TRP A 627 -4.17 -15.62 -5.00
N GLY A 628 -3.76 -14.99 -3.90
CA GLY A 628 -2.43 -15.15 -3.32
C GLY A 628 -2.24 -16.43 -2.55
N ARG A 629 -0.99 -16.67 -2.14
CA ARG A 629 -0.64 -17.79 -1.25
C ARG A 629 -1.37 -17.69 0.08
N THR A 630 -1.56 -18.83 0.71
CA THR A 630 -2.08 -18.90 2.08
C THR A 630 -1.17 -18.10 3.02
N GLY A 631 -1.79 -17.29 3.89
CA GLY A 631 -1.06 -16.40 4.80
C GLY A 631 -0.48 -15.13 4.17
N ARG A 632 -0.78 -14.83 2.89
CA ARG A 632 -0.39 -13.59 2.20
C ARG A 632 -1.60 -12.89 1.62
N ASP A 633 -1.84 -11.65 2.04
CA ASP A 633 -2.98 -10.84 1.60
C ASP A 633 -2.57 -9.64 0.73
N ASP A 634 -1.29 -9.58 0.39
CA ASP A 634 -0.66 -8.54 -0.44
C ASP A 634 -0.30 -9.03 -1.86
N GLU A 635 -0.75 -10.24 -2.21
CA GLU A 635 -0.52 -10.88 -3.50
C GLU A 635 -1.75 -11.66 -3.94
N GLY A 636 -1.95 -11.81 -5.26
CA GLY A 636 -3.08 -12.57 -5.82
C GLY A 636 -3.55 -12.05 -7.17
N SER A 637 -3.67 -10.74 -7.33
CA SER A 637 -3.93 -10.13 -8.63
C SER A 637 -2.78 -10.43 -9.58
N GLU A 638 -3.08 -10.80 -10.81
CA GLU A 638 -2.06 -10.97 -11.85
C GLU A 638 -1.52 -9.59 -12.27
N HIS A 639 -2.41 -8.61 -12.43
CA HIS A 639 -2.02 -7.25 -12.76
C HIS A 639 -1.49 -6.47 -11.55
N TYR A 640 -0.57 -5.56 -11.85
CA TYR A 640 -0.13 -4.53 -10.92
C TYR A 640 -0.71 -3.19 -11.36
N ILE A 641 -1.12 -2.34 -10.42
CA ILE A 641 -1.45 -0.94 -10.67
C ILE A 641 -0.41 -0.08 -9.97
N GLN A 642 0.37 0.69 -10.74
CA GLN A 642 1.44 1.55 -10.21
C GLN A 642 2.42 0.84 -9.26
N GLY A 643 2.71 -0.43 -9.55
CA GLY A 643 3.57 -1.30 -8.77
C GLY A 643 2.96 -1.93 -7.54
N GLN A 644 1.65 -1.78 -7.33
CA GLN A 644 0.91 -2.46 -6.27
C GLN A 644 0.16 -3.67 -6.82
N ARG A 645 0.24 -4.78 -6.09
CA ARG A 645 -0.54 -5.99 -6.28
C ARG A 645 -1.65 -6.05 -5.24
N TYR A 646 -2.71 -6.80 -5.52
CA TYR A 646 -3.92 -6.87 -4.69
C TYR A 646 -4.24 -8.33 -4.33
N PRO A 647 -4.96 -8.60 -3.22
CA PRO A 647 -5.21 -9.96 -2.72
C PRO A 647 -6.00 -10.88 -3.67
N LEU A 648 -6.85 -10.33 -4.53
CA LEU A 648 -7.70 -11.11 -5.45
C LEU A 648 -7.91 -10.33 -6.76
N GLU A 649 -8.01 -11.04 -7.88
CA GLU A 649 -8.43 -10.49 -9.16
C GLU A 649 -9.43 -11.42 -9.85
N ALA A 650 -10.48 -10.85 -10.44
CA ALA A 650 -11.43 -11.56 -11.28
C ALA A 650 -11.23 -11.20 -12.75
N HIS A 651 -11.17 -12.21 -13.62
CA HIS A 651 -11.07 -12.04 -15.08
C HIS A 651 -12.37 -12.42 -15.74
N PHE A 652 -13.08 -11.44 -16.29
CA PHE A 652 -14.29 -11.63 -17.08
C PHE A 652 -13.89 -11.79 -18.55
N VAL A 653 -13.94 -13.03 -19.06
CA VAL A 653 -13.46 -13.38 -20.39
C VAL A 653 -14.61 -13.34 -21.40
N HIS A 654 -14.41 -12.55 -22.45
CA HIS A 654 -15.37 -12.38 -23.54
C HIS A 654 -14.73 -12.76 -24.87
N TYR A 655 -15.47 -13.49 -25.70
CA TYR A 655 -15.08 -13.71 -27.09
C TYR A 655 -15.69 -12.64 -28.00
N ASN A 656 -14.96 -12.26 -29.04
CA ASN A 656 -15.51 -11.43 -30.10
C ASN A 656 -16.47 -12.27 -30.94
N SER A 657 -17.73 -11.85 -31.00
CA SER A 657 -18.77 -12.52 -31.78
C SER A 657 -18.47 -12.67 -33.28
N LYS A 658 -17.48 -11.91 -33.80
CA LYS A 658 -16.98 -12.01 -35.17
C LYS A 658 -16.26 -13.35 -35.47
N TYR A 659 -15.66 -13.98 -34.46
CA TYR A 659 -14.72 -15.11 -34.65
C TYR A 659 -15.22 -16.44 -34.11
N GLY A 660 -16.47 -16.52 -33.68
CA GLY A 660 -17.08 -17.75 -33.18
C GLY A 660 -18.15 -17.49 -32.14
N GLN A 661 -18.53 -18.58 -31.48
CA GLN A 661 -19.52 -18.60 -30.40
C GLN A 661 -18.94 -19.05 -29.05
N SER A 662 -17.61 -19.17 -28.98
CA SER A 662 -16.89 -19.51 -27.75
C SER A 662 -15.50 -18.88 -27.70
N VAL A 663 -14.92 -18.85 -26.49
CA VAL A 663 -13.51 -18.44 -26.29
C VAL A 663 -12.58 -19.34 -27.10
N ALA A 664 -12.82 -20.64 -27.13
CA ALA A 664 -11.98 -21.60 -27.86
C ALA A 664 -11.96 -21.33 -29.38
N GLU A 665 -13.12 -21.09 -29.99
CA GLU A 665 -13.21 -20.75 -31.42
C GLU A 665 -12.55 -19.41 -31.73
N ALA A 666 -12.79 -18.40 -30.90
CA ALA A 666 -12.17 -17.08 -31.08
C ALA A 666 -10.65 -17.16 -30.98
N VAL A 667 -10.08 -17.86 -29.99
CA VAL A 667 -8.63 -18.07 -29.89
C VAL A 667 -8.09 -18.84 -31.10
N ALA A 668 -8.80 -19.87 -31.57
CA ALA A 668 -8.40 -20.66 -32.74
C ALA A 668 -8.39 -19.84 -34.05
N SER A 669 -9.13 -18.72 -34.12
CA SER A 669 -9.08 -17.80 -35.26
C SER A 669 -7.72 -17.11 -35.44
N GLY A 670 -6.91 -17.04 -34.38
CA GLY A 670 -5.61 -16.38 -34.37
C GLY A 670 -5.67 -14.85 -34.55
N GLN A 671 -6.85 -14.24 -34.49
CA GLN A 671 -7.02 -12.80 -34.68
C GLN A 671 -6.62 -12.03 -33.44
N ALA A 672 -5.96 -10.88 -33.62
CA ALA A 672 -5.44 -10.09 -32.50
C ALA A 672 -6.57 -9.57 -31.59
N ASP A 673 -7.74 -9.24 -32.13
CA ASP A 673 -8.93 -8.84 -31.37
C ASP A 673 -9.89 -10.01 -31.08
N ALA A 674 -9.38 -11.22 -30.87
CA ALA A 674 -10.23 -12.37 -30.60
C ALA A 674 -10.94 -12.30 -29.25
N LEU A 675 -10.26 -11.78 -28.21
CA LEU A 675 -10.77 -11.73 -26.85
C LEU A 675 -10.77 -10.31 -26.25
N LEU A 676 -11.76 -10.05 -25.39
CA LEU A 676 -11.77 -8.94 -24.44
C LEU A 676 -11.77 -9.54 -23.04
N VAL A 677 -10.82 -9.14 -22.21
CA VAL A 677 -10.80 -9.54 -20.80
C VAL A 677 -10.91 -8.30 -19.92
N VAL A 678 -11.91 -8.29 -19.04
CA VAL A 678 -12.08 -7.27 -18.01
C VAL A 678 -11.53 -7.80 -16.69
N GLY A 679 -10.43 -7.22 -16.22
CA GLY A 679 -9.82 -7.50 -14.92
C GLY A 679 -10.39 -6.58 -13.84
N VAL A 680 -10.83 -7.17 -12.72
CA VAL A 680 -11.33 -6.46 -11.54
C VAL A 680 -10.50 -6.88 -10.35
N LEU A 681 -9.75 -5.93 -9.77
CA LEU A 681 -8.90 -6.17 -8.61
C LEU A 681 -9.70 -5.95 -7.33
N PHE A 682 -9.32 -6.65 -6.25
CA PHE A 682 -9.97 -6.51 -4.96
C PHE A 682 -8.97 -6.22 -3.84
N GLU A 683 -9.28 -5.25 -3.00
CA GLU A 683 -8.54 -4.92 -1.78
C GLU A 683 -9.27 -5.43 -0.53
N LEU A 684 -8.51 -5.80 0.50
CA LEU A 684 -9.10 -6.16 1.79
C LEU A 684 -9.74 -4.94 2.44
N GLY A 685 -10.98 -5.08 2.89
CA GLY A 685 -11.69 -4.01 3.57
C GLY A 685 -12.89 -4.48 4.38
N THR A 686 -13.48 -3.53 5.11
CA THR A 686 -14.64 -3.75 5.98
C THR A 686 -15.95 -3.23 5.39
N SER A 687 -15.89 -2.55 4.25
CA SER A 687 -17.08 -2.15 3.48
C SER A 687 -17.78 -3.38 2.89
N PRO A 688 -19.09 -3.29 2.60
CA PRO A 688 -19.80 -4.38 1.95
C PRO A 688 -19.13 -4.77 0.63
N GLU A 689 -18.74 -6.03 0.52
CA GLU A 689 -18.24 -6.61 -0.73
C GLU A 689 -19.39 -6.84 -1.73
N PRO A 690 -19.11 -6.98 -3.04
CA PRO A 690 -20.12 -7.29 -4.05
C PRO A 690 -20.91 -8.55 -3.74
N ALA A 691 -22.25 -8.47 -3.76
CA ALA A 691 -23.10 -9.64 -3.49
C ALA A 691 -22.83 -10.82 -4.42
N ALA A 692 -22.53 -10.58 -5.70
CA ALA A 692 -22.11 -11.64 -6.62
C ALA A 692 -20.80 -12.33 -6.19
N LEU A 693 -19.83 -11.58 -5.65
CA LEU A 693 -18.58 -12.15 -5.14
C LEU A 693 -18.87 -13.07 -3.96
N THR A 694 -19.71 -12.63 -3.01
CA THR A 694 -20.11 -13.46 -1.87
C THR A 694 -20.82 -14.74 -2.30
N THR A 695 -21.77 -14.65 -3.25
CA THR A 695 -22.50 -15.82 -3.77
C THR A 695 -21.58 -16.81 -4.48
N ILE A 696 -20.63 -16.30 -5.30
CA ILE A 696 -19.61 -17.13 -5.95
C ILE A 696 -18.73 -17.80 -4.90
N ALA A 697 -18.17 -17.02 -3.96
CA ALA A 697 -17.28 -17.52 -2.92
C ALA A 697 -17.95 -18.59 -2.03
N ASN A 698 -19.23 -18.45 -1.72
CA ASN A 698 -19.99 -19.47 -0.98
C ASN A 698 -20.09 -20.80 -1.75
N SER A 699 -20.02 -20.78 -3.07
CA SER A 699 -20.07 -21.98 -3.91
C SER A 699 -18.68 -22.55 -4.20
N VAL A 700 -17.60 -21.83 -3.90
CA VAL A 700 -16.20 -22.23 -4.17
C VAL A 700 -15.85 -23.55 -3.49
N ARG A 701 -16.17 -23.71 -2.19
CA ARG A 701 -15.85 -24.95 -1.45
C ARG A 701 -16.57 -26.19 -2.02
N ALA A 702 -17.72 -25.99 -2.67
CA ALA A 702 -18.49 -27.05 -3.31
C ALA A 702 -18.07 -27.31 -4.78
N ALA A 703 -17.15 -26.49 -5.32
CA ALA A 703 -16.71 -26.59 -6.70
C ALA A 703 -15.80 -27.82 -6.87
N ALA A 704 -16.38 -28.92 -7.34
CA ALA A 704 -15.63 -30.11 -7.72
C ALA A 704 -14.81 -29.86 -9.01
N LYS A 705 -14.02 -30.86 -9.43
CA LYS A 705 -13.31 -30.85 -10.74
C LYS A 705 -14.24 -30.79 -11.95
N THR A 706 -15.51 -31.12 -11.77
CA THR A 706 -16.54 -31.10 -12.82
C THR A 706 -17.48 -29.91 -12.64
N PRO A 707 -17.85 -29.21 -13.73
CA PRO A 707 -18.85 -28.15 -13.71
C PRO A 707 -20.13 -28.56 -12.96
N ALA A 708 -20.53 -27.75 -11.99
CA ALA A 708 -21.77 -27.95 -11.23
C ALA A 708 -22.54 -26.63 -11.13
N PRO A 709 -23.89 -26.65 -11.22
CA PRO A 709 -24.70 -25.45 -11.03
C PRO A 709 -24.49 -24.85 -9.63
N MET A 710 -24.28 -23.53 -9.58
CA MET A 710 -24.23 -22.79 -8.31
C MET A 710 -25.58 -22.79 -7.59
N THR A 711 -25.53 -22.74 -6.26
CA THR A 711 -26.73 -22.49 -5.45
C THR A 711 -27.01 -20.99 -5.41
N GLY A 712 -28.18 -20.59 -5.90
CA GLY A 712 -28.61 -19.19 -5.97
C GLY A 712 -28.27 -18.52 -7.29
N THR A 713 -28.80 -17.31 -7.47
CA THR A 713 -28.58 -16.51 -8.68
C THR A 713 -27.51 -15.44 -8.44
N VAL A 714 -26.69 -15.20 -9.45
CA VAL A 714 -25.61 -14.21 -9.44
C VAL A 714 -26.02 -13.05 -10.34
N GLN A 715 -25.81 -11.81 -9.87
CA GLN A 715 -25.95 -10.61 -10.68
C GLN A 715 -24.57 -9.99 -10.89
N LEU A 716 -23.93 -10.27 -12.03
CA LEU A 716 -22.53 -9.91 -12.28
C LEU A 716 -22.25 -8.39 -12.25
N SER A 717 -23.28 -7.57 -12.51
CA SER A 717 -23.18 -6.10 -12.37
C SER A 717 -22.83 -5.61 -10.97
N THR A 718 -23.02 -6.40 -9.91
CA THR A 718 -22.55 -5.97 -8.59
C THR A 718 -21.03 -5.97 -8.49
N ILE A 719 -20.32 -6.72 -9.35
CA ILE A 719 -18.86 -6.68 -9.50
C ILE A 719 -18.48 -5.71 -10.62
N PHE A 720 -19.11 -5.81 -11.79
CA PHE A 720 -18.83 -4.91 -12.91
C PHE A 720 -20.09 -4.55 -13.69
N ASP A 721 -20.50 -3.29 -13.62
CA ASP A 721 -21.72 -2.77 -14.25
C ASP A 721 -21.46 -1.99 -15.55
N GLY A 722 -20.24 -2.09 -16.11
CA GLY A 722 -19.84 -1.29 -17.25
C GLY A 722 -19.40 0.14 -16.91
N THR A 723 -19.12 0.42 -15.63
CA THR A 723 -18.67 1.74 -15.17
C THR A 723 -17.32 1.67 -14.46
N GLY A 724 -16.79 2.86 -14.11
CA GLY A 724 -15.49 3.00 -13.47
C GLY A 724 -14.38 3.37 -14.46
N ALA A 725 -13.31 3.97 -13.92
CA ALA A 725 -12.10 4.15 -14.68
C ALA A 725 -11.39 2.81 -14.85
N TYR A 726 -10.72 2.67 -15.99
CA TYR A 726 -9.97 1.50 -16.39
C TYR A 726 -8.70 1.89 -17.15
N PHE A 727 -7.73 0.99 -17.09
CA PHE A 727 -6.60 0.90 -18.00
C PHE A 727 -6.92 -0.03 -19.16
N ALA A 728 -6.36 0.23 -20.34
CA ALA A 728 -6.51 -0.65 -21.50
C ALA A 728 -5.21 -0.82 -22.28
N TYR A 729 -4.95 -2.04 -22.75
CA TYR A 729 -3.75 -2.36 -23.52
C TYR A 729 -3.90 -3.66 -24.34
N ALA A 730 -3.01 -3.88 -25.31
CA ALA A 730 -2.88 -5.13 -26.05
C ALA A 730 -2.05 -6.16 -25.26
N GLY A 731 -2.61 -7.32 -24.94
CA GLY A 731 -1.88 -8.37 -24.22
C GLY A 731 -2.25 -9.81 -24.59
N SER A 732 -1.71 -10.76 -23.84
CA SER A 732 -1.93 -12.18 -24.04
C SER A 732 -2.93 -12.78 -23.04
N LEU A 733 -3.29 -14.05 -23.24
CA LEU A 733 -3.78 -14.88 -22.14
C LEU A 733 -2.71 -15.02 -21.05
N THR A 734 -3.14 -15.15 -19.79
CA THR A 734 -2.26 -15.37 -18.62
C THR A 734 -2.09 -16.85 -18.27
N THR A 735 -2.68 -17.74 -19.04
CA THR A 735 -2.56 -19.21 -18.95
C THR A 735 -1.84 -19.78 -20.18
N PRO A 736 -1.41 -21.06 -20.14
CA PRO A 736 -0.70 -21.69 -21.24
C PRO A 736 -1.47 -21.63 -22.56
N GLY A 737 -0.70 -21.43 -23.63
CA GLY A 737 -1.21 -20.93 -24.91
C GLY A 737 -0.81 -19.48 -25.12
N CYS A 738 -0.83 -18.64 -24.07
CA CYS A 738 -0.32 -17.26 -24.06
C CYS A 738 -0.62 -16.46 -25.33
N ASN A 739 -1.77 -16.70 -25.96
CA ASN A 739 -2.07 -16.12 -27.26
C ASN A 739 -2.20 -14.60 -27.12
N GLU A 740 -1.45 -13.85 -27.94
CA GLU A 740 -1.46 -12.38 -27.99
C GLU A 740 -2.69 -11.83 -28.71
N VAL A 741 -3.87 -12.26 -28.24
CA VAL A 741 -5.17 -12.04 -28.89
C VAL A 741 -6.16 -11.30 -27.98
N VAL A 742 -5.65 -10.71 -26.89
CA VAL A 742 -6.48 -10.12 -25.83
C VAL A 742 -6.40 -8.60 -25.86
N THR A 743 -7.57 -7.95 -25.98
CA THR A 743 -7.77 -6.56 -25.58
C THR A 743 -8.02 -6.56 -24.06
N TRP A 744 -7.03 -6.12 -23.29
CA TRP A 744 -7.16 -6.03 -21.84
C TRP A 744 -7.82 -4.72 -21.44
N VAL A 745 -8.74 -4.84 -20.49
CA VAL A 745 -9.34 -3.74 -19.74
C VAL A 745 -9.19 -4.09 -18.27
N VAL A 746 -8.60 -3.22 -17.46
CA VAL A 746 -8.43 -3.48 -16.03
C VAL A 746 -8.96 -2.28 -15.24
N LEU A 747 -9.92 -2.50 -14.33
CA LEU A 747 -10.48 -1.39 -13.55
C LEU A 747 -9.42 -0.76 -12.65
N GLU A 748 -9.40 0.57 -12.62
CA GLU A 748 -8.40 1.35 -11.88
C GLU A 748 -8.64 1.31 -10.37
N SER A 749 -9.91 1.29 -9.94
CA SER A 749 -10.27 1.24 -8.53
C SER A 749 -10.58 -0.20 -8.12
N PRO A 750 -9.86 -0.77 -7.15
CA PRO A 750 -10.17 -2.09 -6.63
C PRO A 750 -11.52 -2.09 -5.89
N LEU A 751 -12.19 -3.23 -5.89
CA LEU A 751 -13.38 -3.46 -5.07
C LEU A 751 -13.01 -4.05 -3.71
N VAL A 752 -13.92 -4.00 -2.76
CA VAL A 752 -13.65 -4.58 -1.44
C VAL A 752 -13.93 -6.09 -1.45
N VAL A 753 -13.01 -6.87 -0.88
CA VAL A 753 -13.21 -8.27 -0.49
C VAL A 753 -13.01 -8.40 1.01
N SER A 754 -13.87 -9.17 1.68
CA SER A 754 -13.69 -9.49 3.10
C SER A 754 -12.70 -10.64 3.27
N GLN A 755 -12.01 -10.70 4.42
CA GLN A 755 -11.11 -11.82 4.72
C GLN A 755 -11.83 -13.17 4.61
N ALA A 756 -13.03 -13.28 5.17
CA ALA A 756 -13.82 -14.52 5.12
C ALA A 756 -14.19 -14.97 3.70
N THR A 757 -14.29 -14.04 2.75
CA THR A 757 -14.54 -14.35 1.34
C THR A 757 -13.24 -14.71 0.62
N LEU A 758 -12.14 -14.01 0.89
CA LEU A 758 -10.81 -14.35 0.37
C LEU A 758 -10.36 -15.75 0.84
N ASP A 759 -10.59 -16.07 2.12
CA ASP A 759 -10.25 -17.37 2.71
C ASP A 759 -11.01 -18.51 2.02
N LYS A 760 -12.24 -18.29 1.51
CA LYS A 760 -12.96 -19.32 0.75
C LYS A 760 -12.28 -19.66 -0.58
N PHE A 761 -11.67 -18.67 -1.25
CA PHE A 761 -10.89 -18.90 -2.45
C PHE A 761 -9.60 -19.66 -2.14
N LYS A 762 -8.89 -19.27 -1.07
CA LYS A 762 -7.69 -19.97 -0.59
C LYS A 762 -8.00 -21.40 -0.11
N ASP A 763 -9.16 -21.61 0.48
CA ASP A 763 -9.65 -22.93 0.93
C ASP A 763 -10.14 -23.83 -0.21
N ALA A 764 -10.42 -23.28 -1.39
CA ALA A 764 -10.76 -24.07 -2.57
C ALA A 764 -9.66 -25.09 -2.91
N ASP A 765 -8.44 -24.80 -2.46
CA ASP A 765 -7.20 -25.55 -2.71
C ASP A 765 -6.86 -26.57 -1.61
N SER A 766 -7.57 -26.57 -0.47
CA SER A 766 -7.19 -27.37 0.72
C SER A 766 -8.01 -28.65 0.94
N SER A 767 -9.01 -28.93 0.11
CA SER A 767 -9.94 -30.05 0.33
C SER A 767 -10.01 -31.02 -0.87
N PRO A 768 -9.47 -32.25 -0.79
CA PRO A 768 -9.92 -33.31 -1.70
C PRO A 768 -11.38 -33.68 -1.33
N PRO A 769 -12.25 -33.99 -2.32
CA PRO A 769 -13.58 -34.50 -2.01
C PRO A 769 -13.47 -35.82 -1.23
N GLU A 770 -14.30 -35.94 -0.19
CA GLU A 770 -14.34 -37.01 0.83
C GLU A 770 -14.54 -38.45 0.29
N SER A 771 -14.54 -38.65 -1.03
CA SER A 771 -14.73 -39.94 -1.70
C SER A 771 -13.59 -40.38 -2.62
N ALA A 772 -12.47 -39.64 -2.71
CA ALA A 772 -11.33 -40.04 -3.53
C ALA A 772 -10.23 -40.72 -2.68
N VAL A 773 -10.46 -41.97 -2.31
CA VAL A 773 -9.37 -42.86 -1.90
C VAL A 773 -8.57 -43.17 -3.17
N SER A 774 -7.35 -42.60 -3.25
CA SER A 774 -6.39 -42.68 -4.36
C SER A 774 -6.44 -41.52 -5.38
N ALA A 775 -5.53 -40.56 -5.24
CA ALA A 775 -4.65 -40.05 -6.31
C ALA A 775 -3.73 -38.94 -5.77
N ASP A 776 -2.42 -39.17 -5.86
CA ASP A 776 -1.25 -38.28 -5.81
C ASP A 776 -1.12 -37.04 -4.90
N PRO A 777 0.08 -36.80 -4.32
CA PRO A 777 0.36 -35.64 -3.45
C PRO A 777 0.44 -34.27 -4.17
N ILE A 778 0.11 -34.18 -5.46
CA ILE A 778 0.35 -32.98 -6.30
C ILE A 778 -0.77 -31.93 -6.13
N GLU A 779 -1.90 -32.27 -5.51
CA GLU A 779 -3.07 -31.37 -5.42
C GLU A 779 -3.00 -30.26 -4.34
N HIS A 780 -1.91 -30.17 -3.57
CA HIS A 780 -1.75 -29.14 -2.53
C HIS A 780 -0.97 -27.88 -2.97
N LEU A 781 -0.60 -27.75 -4.25
CA LEU A 781 0.36 -26.74 -4.71
C LEU A 781 -0.24 -25.32 -4.89
N ILE A 782 -1.53 -25.15 -5.17
CA ILE A 782 -2.08 -23.80 -5.38
C ILE A 782 -2.17 -23.01 -4.07
N ALA A 783 -2.52 -23.66 -2.95
CA ALA A 783 -2.58 -23.01 -1.64
C ALA A 783 -1.22 -22.42 -1.22
N ASP A 784 -0.12 -23.10 -1.57
CA ASP A 784 1.25 -22.77 -1.19
C ASP A 784 1.94 -21.81 -2.18
N HIS A 785 1.52 -21.80 -3.44
CA HIS A 785 2.17 -21.06 -4.52
C HIS A 785 1.32 -19.93 -5.13
N GLY A 786 0.02 -19.89 -4.84
CA GLY A 786 -0.96 -19.04 -5.51
C GLY A 786 -1.26 -19.53 -6.93
N ASN A 787 -2.23 -18.90 -7.61
CA ASN A 787 -2.60 -19.27 -8.99
C ASN A 787 -2.44 -18.13 -9.99
N PHE A 788 -1.32 -17.42 -9.95
CA PHE A 788 -1.07 -16.29 -10.84
C PHE A 788 0.20 -16.48 -11.66
N ARG A 789 0.19 -15.93 -12.88
CA ARG A 789 1.37 -15.81 -13.74
C ARG A 789 2.25 -14.64 -13.26
N PRO A 790 3.59 -14.78 -13.27
CA PRO A 790 4.51 -13.68 -12.99
C PRO A 790 4.34 -12.50 -13.96
N LEU A 791 4.65 -11.28 -13.49
CA LEU A 791 4.66 -10.07 -14.30
C LEU A 791 5.47 -10.24 -15.58
N GLN A 792 4.87 -9.91 -16.71
CA GLN A 792 5.51 -9.92 -18.02
C GLN A 792 6.04 -8.52 -18.37
N PRO A 793 7.13 -8.43 -19.16
CA PRO A 793 7.65 -7.15 -19.63
C PRO A 793 6.64 -6.34 -20.44
N LYS A 794 6.57 -5.02 -20.21
CA LYS A 794 5.69 -4.11 -20.97
C LYS A 794 6.09 -4.01 -22.46
N ASN A 795 7.37 -4.23 -22.80
CA ASN A 795 7.90 -4.24 -24.18
C ASN A 795 7.47 -3.05 -25.05
N GLY A 796 7.41 -1.85 -24.46
CA GLY A 796 7.06 -0.62 -25.19
C GLY A 796 5.58 -0.47 -25.56
N ARG A 797 4.71 -1.42 -25.18
CA ARG A 797 3.25 -1.31 -25.39
C ARG A 797 2.69 -0.07 -24.69
N VAL A 798 1.80 0.64 -25.37
CA VAL A 798 1.08 1.77 -24.77
C VAL A 798 -0.03 1.22 -23.88
N VAL A 799 -0.11 1.75 -22.65
CA VAL A 799 -1.24 1.53 -21.75
C VAL A 799 -2.05 2.81 -21.79
N TYR A 800 -3.34 2.72 -22.05
CA TYR A 800 -4.23 3.87 -22.00
C TYR A 800 -4.96 3.91 -20.66
N SER A 801 -5.24 5.11 -20.15
CA SER A 801 -6.10 5.31 -18.97
C SER A 801 -7.29 6.17 -19.32
N SER A 802 -8.46 5.79 -18.81
CA SER A 802 -9.67 6.63 -18.82
C SER A 802 -9.66 7.71 -17.73
N SER A 803 -8.55 7.86 -16.97
CA SER A 803 -8.35 8.84 -15.89
C SER A 803 -7.07 9.73 -15.99
N TYR A 804 -7.21 10.94 -15.42
CA TYR A 804 -6.49 12.26 -15.28
C TYR A 804 -5.16 12.08 -14.60
N THR A 805 -5.20 11.14 -13.67
CA THR A 805 -4.16 10.86 -12.71
C THR A 805 -3.23 9.83 -13.31
N THR A 806 -2.36 10.28 -14.21
CA THR A 806 -1.30 9.44 -14.76
C THR A 806 -0.03 9.64 -13.95
N THR A 807 0.29 8.64 -13.12
CA THR A 807 1.55 8.59 -12.38
C THR A 807 2.62 7.92 -13.24
N ALA A 808 3.84 8.44 -13.20
CA ALA A 808 5.00 7.85 -13.88
C ALA A 808 5.22 6.39 -13.43
N CYS A 809 5.68 5.55 -14.37
CA CYS A 809 5.98 4.15 -14.09
C CYS A 809 7.08 4.01 -13.05
N LYS A 810 6.76 3.30 -11.97
CA LYS A 810 7.76 2.75 -11.06
C LYS A 810 8.27 1.44 -11.66
N THR A 811 9.57 1.23 -11.63
CA THR A 811 10.14 -0.08 -11.97
C THR A 811 9.68 -1.09 -10.91
N VAL A 812 9.07 -2.18 -11.36
CA VAL A 812 8.64 -3.29 -10.52
C VAL A 812 9.50 -4.48 -10.90
N THR A 813 10.18 -5.06 -9.93
CA THR A 813 10.88 -6.33 -10.08
C THR A 813 10.05 -7.37 -9.35
N GLU A 814 9.60 -8.41 -10.04
CA GLU A 814 8.95 -9.55 -9.40
C GLU A 814 9.90 -10.20 -8.39
N PRO A 815 9.43 -10.62 -7.20
CA PRO A 815 10.26 -11.33 -6.24
C PRO A 815 10.87 -12.59 -6.87
N THR A 816 12.17 -12.78 -6.68
CA THR A 816 12.86 -14.01 -7.08
C THR A 816 12.35 -15.16 -6.23
N PHE A 817 11.84 -16.21 -6.87
CA PHE A 817 11.42 -17.43 -6.19
C PHE A 817 12.64 -18.35 -6.03
N THR A 818 13.02 -18.64 -4.78
CA THR A 818 14.11 -19.59 -4.49
C THR A 818 13.55 -20.90 -3.99
N CYS A 819 13.76 -21.95 -4.76
CA CYS A 819 13.44 -23.32 -4.38
C CYS A 819 14.42 -23.84 -3.33
N ALA A 820 13.93 -24.60 -2.35
CA ALA A 820 14.79 -25.23 -1.36
C ALA A 820 15.75 -26.22 -2.05
N ALA A 821 17.02 -26.20 -1.67
CA ALA A 821 18.02 -27.11 -2.21
C ALA A 821 17.66 -28.56 -1.81
N GLY A 822 17.20 -29.36 -2.78
CA GLY A 822 16.81 -30.76 -2.59
C GLY A 822 15.53 -31.18 -3.32
N SER A 823 14.73 -30.25 -3.84
CA SER A 823 13.54 -30.56 -4.65
C SER A 823 13.81 -30.73 -6.15
N SER A 824 15.08 -30.89 -6.55
CA SER A 824 15.41 -31.17 -7.95
C SER A 824 14.96 -32.57 -8.32
N HIS A 825 13.85 -32.69 -9.04
CA HIS A 825 13.83 -33.65 -10.14
C HIS A 825 15.02 -33.28 -11.05
N ALA A 826 16.01 -34.17 -11.08
CA ALA A 826 17.36 -33.89 -11.56
C ALA A 826 17.37 -33.26 -12.97
N LEU A 827 17.90 -32.05 -13.07
CA LEU A 827 18.34 -31.48 -14.34
C LEU A 827 19.66 -32.16 -14.72
N GLY A 828 19.59 -33.10 -15.66
CA GLY A 828 20.76 -33.52 -16.43
C GLY A 828 21.28 -32.34 -17.25
N GLU A 829 22.60 -32.17 -17.26
CA GLU A 829 23.28 -31.08 -17.96
C GLU A 829 22.95 -31.04 -19.48
N PRO A 830 22.95 -29.84 -20.10
CA PRO A 830 22.69 -29.70 -21.52
C PRO A 830 23.91 -30.13 -22.33
N HIS A 831 23.88 -31.36 -22.86
CA HIS A 831 24.79 -31.75 -23.93
C HIS A 831 24.41 -30.99 -25.22
N SER A 832 25.27 -30.05 -25.61
CA SER A 832 25.27 -29.42 -26.93
C SER A 832 25.53 -30.45 -28.03
N TRP A 833 24.53 -30.76 -28.85
CA TRP A 833 24.73 -31.46 -30.11
C TRP A 833 24.85 -30.43 -31.24
N THR A 834 26.08 -30.06 -31.58
CA THR A 834 26.40 -29.48 -32.89
C THR A 834 26.55 -30.62 -33.88
N TYR A 835 25.66 -30.67 -34.87
CA TYR A 835 25.86 -31.47 -36.08
C TYR A 835 27.03 -30.89 -36.86
N ASP A 836 28.17 -31.59 -36.88
CA ASP A 836 29.08 -31.51 -38.01
C ASP A 836 29.67 -32.89 -38.34
N ARG A 837 29.88 -33.07 -39.65
CA ARG A 837 30.01 -34.35 -40.35
C ARG A 837 31.36 -35.06 -40.04
N CYS A 838 31.28 -36.38 -39.86
CA CYS A 838 32.17 -37.50 -40.26
C CYS A 838 33.69 -37.26 -40.52
N PRO A 839 34.50 -38.35 -40.57
CA PRO A 839 34.65 -39.48 -39.65
C PRO A 839 36.16 -39.77 -39.40
N SER A 840 36.47 -40.80 -38.60
CA SER A 840 37.49 -41.84 -38.88
C SER A 840 38.41 -42.22 -37.72
N ALA A 841 38.68 -43.53 -37.68
CA ALA A 841 39.73 -44.25 -37.00
C ALA A 841 39.61 -44.43 -35.47
N GLY A 842 39.03 -45.57 -35.07
CA GLY A 842 39.36 -46.21 -33.78
C GLY A 842 40.73 -46.90 -33.85
N PRO A 843 40.88 -48.04 -33.17
CA PRO A 843 40.76 -48.27 -31.74
C PRO A 843 42.16 -48.60 -31.17
N LYS A 844 42.28 -48.92 -29.87
CA LYS A 844 42.99 -50.12 -29.35
C LYS A 844 43.29 -50.03 -27.84
N TYR A 845 42.69 -51.00 -27.13
CA TYR A 845 43.25 -51.86 -26.07
C TYR A 845 43.83 -51.22 -24.79
N TRP A 846 43.13 -51.34 -23.66
CA TRP A 846 43.12 -52.47 -22.69
C TRP A 846 44.28 -52.42 -21.70
N GLY A 847 43.93 -52.49 -20.41
CA GLY A 847 44.70 -53.30 -19.47
C GLY A 847 45.09 -52.63 -18.16
N GLY A 848 44.28 -52.87 -17.14
CA GLY A 848 44.77 -53.43 -15.88
C GLY A 848 45.04 -52.48 -14.72
N GLY A 849 44.49 -52.83 -13.56
CA GLY A 849 45.11 -52.50 -12.27
C GLY A 849 44.15 -52.09 -11.16
N CYS A 850 43.46 -53.07 -10.57
CA CYS A 850 42.74 -52.93 -9.31
C CYS A 850 43.66 -52.65 -8.10
N SER A 851 43.01 -52.29 -6.99
CA SER A 851 43.41 -52.27 -5.55
C SER A 851 43.65 -50.86 -4.99
N GLY A 852 43.07 -50.46 -3.85
CA GLY A 852 42.19 -51.12 -2.91
C GLY A 852 41.68 -50.10 -1.87
N SER A 853 40.73 -50.56 -1.04
CA SER A 853 40.25 -50.04 0.27
C SER A 853 41.08 -48.92 0.93
N GLN A 854 40.51 -47.91 1.61
CA GLN A 854 39.36 -47.88 2.53
C GLN A 854 38.57 -46.58 2.39
#